data_AF-A0A1J1LN07-F1
#
_entry.id   AF-A0A1J1LN07-F1
#
_cell.length_a   1.000
_cell.length_b   1.000
_cell.length_c   1.000
_cell.angle_alpha   90.00
_cell.angle_beta   90.00
_cell.angle_gamma   90.00
#
_symmetry.space_group_name_H-M   'P 1'
#
loop_
_entity.id
_entity.type
_entity.pdbx_description
1 polymer ?
#
loop_
_entity_poly.entity_id
_entity_poly.type
_entity_poly.pdbx_seq_one_letter_code
_entity_poly.pdbx_strand_id
1 'polypeptide(L)'
;MLTTHVQKFLELSTGRGYQCYGDNEDPNQFYVIPATPTYKRTGGNALDFTVTKYDPGPGKEGGGFCTFTVVLPFPNPQEQDQIKQLLSKELNPQLEQRAKNIVEMLEAYKKQPQGEWKTLSKNLGYTDQQVDALAKTYQPAQGWQQFIPTNVKLNAVPFTQTKTELLLKDSNSRLILPNPIPPKPSGFGDNNTIFNLELTENGATFLEKALKEGEGGSIAGIRYEMSFEAVLPPAEVTVFYKSSEVASFARTIDRNVWGQATEENIKKQLEQKQTYGVKVGPVLGQGWTPEQKNKLEQELRDWGNKQLTNILKNQTEGLDISNLGQHFQKNPDKVSEVLSKTVDINITYSESRAVEQTIFPQLQLPTISNILKADGLSGNELQKALDNYFKAYNLVDDFYRDKTLQIVVNGDFEKLKISYVRVDIEYLGCKTSDRNKTVLFEAKGKPEPSPNGGENKKNPVMWSYGIENGQPVQTCSYTYEIGYANGKTFKTPQAQKIDGSVLNINIQDIGIARANIKGDNIDWQLVDRAQVTYKFEPDGLSPIEKKITLTQAKPNADEFVEPLLVAKPVPVKYHTEFVLKDGSRFVYAPGSQKEKVDWATDYKTDIYIEPPFLAPRTYTILPSGLDSNVRLIASTLKYTVPALGDFTINFPVTFQNSSEPKSWKVPTFPASMTPKLEYDTQIFFNDATHSQYQGSALVGQSLIFVGIPQEKLLNVGIDETGLQNFAERFERIKVQLLYEDAKNEIRKDDENKFVFQSGDNKIVDRWSVPLKDPLLKSYKYRLLIRHKAVFNGAGLNLYWPLEFKTETSSNLDLSEIIKNDAEIAAANGKFLLKVTAGNLFQYEPNYVAIAVNIEYGSQRSRLVLNPQQPVQYFVAERLTTGAIGTYKWLAQIKKKDNSMEYHPSDATWISSTDAVVNLESVLDVWGAPPSPGSGSGTGSGSGTGSGSGTGTTSGLSDFDF
;
A
#
# COMPACT_ATOMS: atom_id res chain seq x y z
N MET A 1 -3.63 21.37 -21.60
CA MET A 1 -3.28 21.97 -20.28
C MET A 1 -2.82 23.40 -20.50
N LEU A 2 -3.11 24.33 -19.59
CA LEU A 2 -2.70 25.72 -19.77
C LEU A 2 -1.17 25.83 -19.77
N THR A 3 -0.63 26.69 -20.63
CA THR A 3 0.81 26.96 -20.65
C THR A 3 1.13 28.40 -20.26
N THR A 4 2.14 28.56 -19.41
CA THR A 4 2.70 29.88 -19.09
C THR A 4 3.64 30.40 -20.19
N HIS A 5 3.97 29.59 -21.21
CA HIS A 5 4.81 30.00 -22.33
C HIS A 5 4.10 30.97 -23.29
N VAL A 6 2.77 30.91 -23.34
CA VAL A 6 1.94 31.65 -24.28
C VAL A 6 0.84 32.31 -23.46
N GLN A 7 1.10 33.51 -22.96
CA GLN A 7 0.12 34.25 -22.15
C GLN A 7 0.14 35.74 -22.44
N LYS A 8 -1.00 36.39 -22.27
CA LYS A 8 -1.13 37.81 -22.54
C LYS A 8 -2.31 38.42 -21.77
N PHE A 9 -2.03 39.55 -21.11
CA PHE A 9 -3.09 40.43 -20.63
C PHE A 9 -3.60 41.30 -21.79
N LEU A 10 -4.91 41.32 -21.99
CA LEU A 10 -5.58 42.11 -23.00
C LEU A 10 -6.62 43.01 -22.35
N GLU A 11 -6.60 44.28 -22.71
CA GLU A 11 -7.61 45.25 -22.30
C GLU A 11 -8.49 45.59 -23.50
N LEU A 12 -9.81 45.42 -23.35
CA LEU A 12 -10.78 45.72 -24.39
C LEU A 12 -11.12 47.21 -24.42
N SER A 13 -11.68 47.67 -25.52
CA SER A 13 -12.17 49.06 -25.66
C SER A 13 -13.25 49.42 -24.63
N THR A 14 -13.89 48.43 -24.02
CA THR A 14 -14.86 48.61 -22.93
C THR A 14 -14.20 48.83 -21.56
N GLY A 15 -12.87 48.85 -21.47
CA GLY A 15 -12.11 48.93 -20.22
C GLY A 15 -12.08 47.62 -19.41
N ARG A 16 -12.53 46.50 -20.00
CA ARG A 16 -12.48 45.18 -19.36
C ARG A 16 -11.16 44.49 -19.69
N GLY A 17 -10.50 43.99 -18.65
CA GLY A 17 -9.22 43.27 -18.76
C GLY A 17 -9.41 41.75 -18.71
N TYR A 18 -8.67 41.04 -19.55
CA TYR A 18 -8.66 39.58 -19.63
C TYR A 18 -7.23 39.05 -19.69
N GLN A 19 -6.90 38.12 -18.80
CA GLN A 19 -5.67 37.35 -18.89
C GLN A 19 -5.94 36.10 -19.73
N CYS A 20 -5.21 35.95 -20.83
CA CYS A 20 -5.32 34.81 -21.75
C CYS A 20 -4.10 33.91 -21.62
N TYR A 21 -4.32 32.59 -21.61
CA TYR A 21 -3.29 31.55 -21.62
C TYR A 21 -3.53 30.63 -22.83
N GLY A 22 -2.49 30.25 -23.55
CA GLY A 22 -2.56 29.22 -24.59
C GLY A 22 -2.66 27.83 -23.97
N ASP A 23 -3.12 26.87 -24.77
CA ASP A 23 -2.98 25.45 -24.45
C ASP A 23 -1.58 24.94 -24.85
N ASN A 24 -1.05 23.98 -24.10
CA ASN A 24 0.25 23.39 -24.37
C ASN A 24 0.25 22.44 -25.59
N GLU A 25 -0.91 21.90 -25.97
CA GLU A 25 -1.09 20.91 -27.04
C GLU A 25 -1.79 21.51 -28.27
N ASP A 26 -2.93 22.19 -28.09
CA ASP A 26 -3.70 22.79 -29.20
C ASP A 26 -3.33 24.27 -29.39
N PRO A 27 -2.61 24.64 -30.47
CA PRO A 27 -2.26 26.04 -30.74
C PRO A 27 -3.51 26.93 -30.93
N ASN A 28 -4.64 26.36 -31.35
CA ASN A 28 -5.87 27.12 -31.54
C ASN A 28 -6.64 27.36 -30.25
N GLN A 29 -6.26 26.74 -29.14
CA GLN A 29 -7.02 26.80 -27.90
C GLN A 29 -6.39 27.81 -26.93
N PHE A 30 -7.22 28.74 -26.47
CA PHE A 30 -6.86 29.70 -25.43
C PHE A 30 -7.86 29.62 -24.29
N TYR A 31 -7.37 29.89 -23.09
CA TYR A 31 -8.12 29.97 -21.87
C TYR A 31 -8.13 31.41 -21.37
N VAL A 32 -9.33 31.92 -21.07
CA VAL A 32 -9.52 33.34 -20.74
C VAL A 32 -9.99 33.48 -19.31
N ILE A 33 -9.31 34.36 -18.57
CA ILE A 33 -9.64 34.72 -17.20
C ILE A 33 -9.98 36.21 -17.13
N PRO A 34 -11.20 36.58 -16.71
CA PRO A 34 -11.55 37.96 -16.45
C PRO A 34 -10.72 38.53 -15.29
N ALA A 35 -10.18 39.74 -15.45
CA ALA A 35 -9.34 40.38 -14.44
C ALA A 35 -10.13 41.24 -13.45
N THR A 36 -11.33 41.69 -13.84
CA THR A 36 -12.13 42.66 -13.08
C THR A 36 -13.49 42.06 -12.69
N PRO A 37 -13.78 41.82 -11.41
CA PRO A 37 -15.11 41.43 -10.96
C PRO A 37 -16.11 42.57 -11.09
N THR A 38 -17.38 42.24 -11.28
CA THR A 38 -18.49 43.20 -11.44
C THR A 38 -19.73 42.72 -10.68
N TYR A 39 -20.69 43.61 -10.41
CA TYR A 39 -21.99 43.20 -9.89
C TYR A 39 -22.75 42.36 -10.91
N LYS A 40 -23.38 41.28 -10.45
CA LYS A 40 -24.29 40.49 -11.28
C LYS A 40 -25.48 41.35 -11.68
N ARG A 41 -25.84 41.32 -12.96
CA ARG A 41 -27.11 41.86 -13.45
C ARG A 41 -28.16 40.76 -13.54
N THR A 42 -29.40 41.09 -13.19
CA THR A 42 -30.60 40.26 -13.39
C THR A 42 -31.30 40.68 -14.70
N GLY A 43 -32.28 39.91 -15.17
CA GLY A 43 -32.99 40.21 -16.42
C GLY A 43 -33.55 41.63 -16.43
N GLY A 44 -33.27 42.41 -17.49
CA GLY A 44 -33.71 43.81 -17.60
C GLY A 44 -32.74 44.87 -17.08
N ASN A 45 -31.43 44.58 -17.01
CA ASN A 45 -30.34 45.47 -16.55
C ASN A 45 -30.33 45.82 -15.05
N ALA A 46 -31.25 45.29 -14.23
CA ALA A 46 -31.22 45.49 -12.78
C ALA A 46 -30.03 44.77 -12.12
N LEU A 47 -29.56 45.26 -10.96
CA LEU A 47 -28.47 44.65 -10.21
C LEU A 47 -29.00 43.62 -9.22
N ASP A 48 -28.27 42.52 -9.03
CA ASP A 48 -28.51 41.58 -7.92
C ASP A 48 -27.88 42.14 -6.64
N PHE A 49 -28.55 43.15 -6.08
CA PHE A 49 -28.08 43.94 -4.96
C PHE A 49 -29.28 44.38 -4.11
N THR A 50 -29.21 44.31 -2.79
CA THR A 50 -30.22 44.86 -1.89
C THR A 50 -29.61 45.20 -0.53
N VAL A 51 -29.96 46.36 0.01
CA VAL A 51 -29.72 46.75 1.40
C VAL A 51 -31.06 46.95 2.08
N THR A 52 -31.25 46.28 3.21
CA THR A 52 -32.44 46.42 4.06
C THR A 52 -32.02 46.91 5.44
N LYS A 53 -32.61 48.01 5.89
CA LYS A 53 -32.47 48.54 7.25
C LYS A 53 -33.75 48.27 8.03
N TYR A 54 -33.62 47.98 9.32
CA TYR A 54 -34.76 47.86 10.22
C TYR A 54 -34.56 48.71 11.48
N ASP A 55 -35.67 49.29 11.94
CA ASP A 55 -35.77 50.03 13.19
C ASP A 55 -36.69 49.26 14.16
N PRO A 56 -36.16 48.69 15.25
CA PRO A 56 -36.91 47.96 16.27
C PRO A 56 -37.69 48.87 17.24
N GLY A 57 -37.57 50.19 17.12
CA GLY A 57 -38.22 51.17 17.98
C GLY A 57 -37.33 51.67 19.12
N PRO A 58 -37.87 52.58 19.95
CA PRO A 58 -37.08 53.32 20.94
C PRO A 58 -36.43 52.39 21.97
N GLY A 59 -35.12 52.56 22.18
CA GLY A 59 -34.33 51.86 23.21
C GLY A 59 -33.80 50.47 22.80
N LYS A 60 -33.95 50.07 21.54
CA LYS A 60 -33.37 48.83 20.97
C LYS A 60 -32.42 49.18 19.83
N GLU A 61 -31.30 48.46 19.74
CA GLU A 61 -30.31 48.66 18.68
C GLU A 61 -30.85 48.18 17.32
N GLY A 62 -30.83 49.07 16.33
CA GLY A 62 -31.23 48.76 14.96
C GLY A 62 -30.19 47.95 14.20
N GLY A 63 -30.43 47.72 12.91
CA GLY A 63 -29.49 46.99 12.09
C GLY A 63 -29.91 46.90 10.62
N GLY A 64 -29.20 46.06 9.88
CA GLY A 64 -29.57 45.80 8.50
C GLY A 64 -28.89 44.58 7.88
N PHE A 65 -29.34 44.24 6.69
CA PHE A 65 -28.78 43.19 5.86
C PHE A 65 -28.40 43.77 4.50
N CYS A 66 -27.23 43.42 3.99
CA CYS A 66 -26.82 43.71 2.62
C CYS A 66 -26.53 42.40 1.90
N THR A 67 -27.26 42.16 0.82
CA THR A 67 -27.06 41.01 -0.06
C THR A 67 -26.70 41.50 -1.45
N PHE A 68 -25.63 40.96 -2.02
CA PHE A 68 -25.28 41.24 -3.41
C PHE A 68 -24.51 40.10 -4.03
N THR A 69 -24.64 39.95 -5.34
CA THR A 69 -23.88 38.96 -6.11
C THR A 69 -22.86 39.65 -7.00
N VAL A 70 -21.63 39.15 -6.99
CA VAL A 70 -20.57 39.55 -7.92
C VAL A 70 -20.16 38.40 -8.82
N VAL A 71 -19.64 38.75 -9.98
CA VAL A 71 -19.29 37.83 -11.06
C VAL A 71 -17.94 38.20 -11.67
N LEU A 72 -17.23 37.18 -12.15
CA LEU A 72 -16.12 37.31 -13.11
C LEU A 72 -16.65 36.87 -14.48
N PRO A 73 -17.21 37.79 -15.29
CA PRO A 73 -17.97 37.43 -16.46
C PRO A 73 -17.06 36.91 -17.58
N PHE A 74 -17.35 35.71 -18.09
CA PHE A 74 -16.71 35.22 -19.30
C PHE A 74 -17.02 36.18 -20.46
N PRO A 75 -16.07 36.45 -21.38
CA PRO A 75 -16.31 37.40 -22.47
C PRO A 75 -17.54 36.99 -23.30
N ASN A 76 -18.41 37.96 -23.58
CA ASN A 76 -19.56 37.75 -24.47
C ASN A 76 -19.11 37.59 -25.93
N PRO A 77 -19.99 37.21 -26.89
CA PRO A 77 -19.57 36.96 -28.27
C PRO A 77 -18.81 38.11 -28.94
N GLN A 78 -19.23 39.37 -28.71
CA GLN A 78 -18.55 40.53 -29.29
C GLN A 78 -17.15 40.73 -28.69
N GLU A 79 -17.02 40.51 -27.39
CA GLU A 79 -15.73 40.58 -26.69
C GLU A 79 -14.81 39.45 -27.11
N GLN A 80 -15.34 38.24 -27.30
CA GLN A 80 -14.56 37.11 -27.80
C GLN A 80 -13.95 37.42 -29.17
N ASP A 81 -14.69 38.08 -30.07
CA ASP A 81 -14.16 38.47 -31.37
C ASP A 81 -13.05 39.53 -31.24
N GLN A 82 -13.20 40.51 -30.34
CA GLN A 82 -12.13 41.48 -30.05
C GLN A 82 -10.89 40.81 -29.44
N ILE A 83 -11.08 39.89 -28.49
CA ILE A 83 -9.98 39.12 -27.87
C ILE A 83 -9.23 38.32 -28.95
N LYS A 84 -9.94 37.64 -29.86
CA LYS A 84 -9.32 36.88 -30.96
C LYS A 84 -8.48 37.79 -31.88
N GLN A 85 -9.01 38.96 -32.24
CA GLN A 85 -8.27 39.94 -33.05
C GLN A 85 -7.01 40.43 -32.34
N LEU A 86 -7.11 40.79 -31.06
CA LEU A 86 -5.97 41.25 -30.26
C LEU A 86 -4.93 40.15 -30.04
N LEU A 87 -5.35 38.91 -29.77
CA LEU A 87 -4.44 37.76 -29.68
C LEU A 87 -3.67 37.55 -30.98
N SER A 88 -4.36 37.60 -32.13
CA SER A 88 -3.71 37.43 -33.44
C SER A 88 -2.69 38.54 -33.73
N LYS A 89 -2.94 39.77 -33.28
CA LYS A 89 -2.05 40.92 -33.50
C LYS A 89 -0.87 40.95 -32.53
N GLU A 90 -1.13 40.72 -31.25
CA GLU A 90 -0.15 40.95 -30.18
C GLU A 90 0.68 39.73 -29.81
N LEU A 91 0.19 38.52 -30.10
CA LEU A 91 0.88 37.27 -29.79
C LEU A 91 1.63 36.69 -30.98
N ASN A 92 1.40 37.22 -32.19
CA ASN A 92 1.99 36.74 -33.44
C ASN A 92 3.51 36.53 -33.36
N PRO A 93 4.33 37.48 -32.84
CA PRO A 93 5.78 37.29 -32.76
C PRO A 93 6.19 36.10 -31.86
N GLN A 94 5.46 35.84 -30.77
CA GLN A 94 5.72 34.72 -29.86
C GLN A 94 5.28 33.39 -30.48
N LEU A 95 4.13 33.39 -31.14
CA LEU A 95 3.58 32.22 -31.84
C LEU A 95 4.46 31.82 -33.03
N GLU A 96 4.96 32.79 -33.81
CA GLU A 96 5.92 32.53 -34.89
C GLU A 96 7.19 31.87 -34.35
N GLN A 97 7.77 32.42 -33.28
CA GLN A 97 9.03 31.90 -32.75
C GLN A 97 8.84 30.48 -32.19
N ARG A 98 7.75 30.22 -31.49
CA ARG A 98 7.40 28.88 -31.01
C ARG A 98 7.21 27.92 -32.18
N ALA A 99 6.49 28.33 -33.22
CA ALA A 99 6.26 27.53 -34.42
C ALA A 99 7.56 27.18 -35.17
N LYS A 100 8.51 28.12 -35.26
CA LYS A 100 9.85 27.89 -35.83
C LYS A 100 10.63 26.86 -35.02
N ASN A 101 10.64 26.97 -33.70
CA ASN A 101 11.30 26.01 -32.82
C ASN A 101 10.66 24.61 -32.90
N ILE A 102 9.34 24.51 -33.09
CA ILE A 102 8.65 23.22 -33.31
C ILE A 102 9.14 22.56 -34.59
N VAL A 103 9.27 23.32 -35.69
CA VAL A 103 9.82 22.78 -36.95
C VAL A 103 11.25 22.28 -36.76
N GLU A 104 12.10 23.06 -36.10
CA GLU A 104 13.49 22.67 -35.81
C GLU A 104 13.56 21.35 -35.01
N MET A 105 12.71 21.22 -33.98
CA MET A 105 12.57 19.98 -33.21
C MET A 105 12.13 18.79 -34.10
N LEU A 106 11.13 18.97 -34.97
CA LEU A 106 10.59 17.90 -35.80
C LEU A 106 11.55 17.47 -36.91
N GLU A 107 12.31 18.42 -37.46
CA GLU A 107 13.40 18.14 -38.40
C GLU A 107 14.53 17.36 -37.72
N ALA A 108 14.89 17.71 -36.48
CA ALA A 108 15.87 16.97 -35.68
C ALA A 108 15.34 15.57 -35.28
N TYR A 109 14.05 15.43 -34.96
CA TYR A 109 13.40 14.16 -34.63
C TYR A 109 13.43 13.17 -35.79
N LYS A 110 13.14 13.62 -37.02
CA LYS A 110 13.15 12.77 -38.24
C LYS A 110 14.55 12.22 -38.61
N LYS A 111 15.64 12.75 -38.04
CA LYS A 111 17.03 12.35 -38.35
C LYS A 111 17.62 11.22 -37.46
N GLN A 112 16.91 10.71 -36.42
CA GLN A 112 17.31 9.66 -35.43
C GLN A 112 18.36 10.02 -34.34
N PRO A 113 18.53 9.24 -33.24
CA PRO A 113 17.56 8.92 -32.17
C PRO A 113 18.08 9.25 -30.73
N GLN A 114 19.28 9.81 -30.58
CA GLN A 114 19.83 10.34 -29.30
C GLN A 114 20.31 11.80 -29.41
N GLY A 115 19.78 12.54 -30.38
CA GLY A 115 20.21 13.90 -30.72
C GLY A 115 19.30 15.01 -30.19
N GLU A 116 19.75 16.24 -30.45
CA GLU A 116 19.26 17.57 -30.02
C GLU A 116 17.73 17.75 -29.91
N TRP A 117 16.94 16.97 -30.65
CA TRP A 117 15.48 17.01 -30.58
C TRP A 117 14.93 16.74 -29.19
N LYS A 118 15.60 15.92 -28.35
CA LYS A 118 15.16 15.68 -26.96
C LYS A 118 15.34 16.91 -26.07
N THR A 119 16.38 17.70 -26.32
CA THR A 119 16.58 18.98 -25.64
C THR A 119 15.56 20.00 -26.13
N LEU A 120 15.32 20.05 -27.45
CA LEU A 120 14.32 20.94 -28.05
C LEU A 120 12.88 20.59 -27.64
N SER A 121 12.52 19.30 -27.58
CA SER A 121 11.20 18.84 -27.14
C SER A 121 10.94 19.21 -25.69
N LYS A 122 11.94 18.98 -24.84
CA LYS A 122 11.92 19.40 -23.44
C LYS A 122 11.81 20.92 -23.32
N ASN A 123 12.55 21.69 -24.12
CA ASN A 123 12.51 23.15 -24.16
C ASN A 123 11.14 23.71 -24.58
N LEU A 124 10.41 22.97 -25.42
CA LEU A 124 9.07 23.32 -25.89
C LEU A 124 7.93 22.77 -25.02
N GLY A 125 8.25 21.92 -24.04
CA GLY A 125 7.29 21.28 -23.14
C GLY A 125 6.54 20.10 -23.78
N TYR A 126 7.11 19.45 -24.81
CA TYR A 126 6.52 18.28 -25.45
C TYR A 126 7.11 16.98 -24.90
N THR A 127 6.22 16.01 -24.65
CA THR A 127 6.58 14.62 -24.37
C THR A 127 6.96 13.88 -25.65
N ASP A 128 7.71 12.79 -25.53
CA ASP A 128 8.10 11.96 -26.68
C ASP A 128 6.89 11.50 -27.52
N GLN A 129 5.76 11.22 -26.88
CA GLN A 129 4.51 10.86 -27.56
C GLN A 129 3.90 12.02 -28.35
N GLN A 130 3.93 13.23 -27.80
CA GLN A 130 3.44 14.44 -28.48
C GLN A 130 4.33 14.80 -29.67
N VAL A 131 5.65 14.63 -29.55
CA VAL A 131 6.59 14.83 -30.65
C VAL A 131 6.33 13.83 -31.78
N ASP A 132 6.11 12.56 -31.46
CA ASP A 132 5.76 11.53 -32.45
C ASP A 132 4.44 11.86 -33.17
N ALA A 133 3.42 12.32 -32.42
CA ALA A 133 2.14 12.75 -32.98
C ALA A 133 2.29 13.96 -33.93
N LEU A 134 3.05 14.98 -33.53
CA LEU A 134 3.36 16.15 -34.37
C LEU A 134 4.19 15.77 -35.60
N ALA A 135 5.13 14.85 -35.46
CA ALA A 135 5.97 14.40 -36.58
C ALA A 135 5.16 13.71 -37.68
N LYS A 136 4.09 12.99 -37.30
CA LYS A 136 3.16 12.32 -38.23
C LYS A 136 2.30 13.30 -39.02
N THR A 137 1.94 14.44 -38.43
CA THR A 137 1.09 15.46 -39.08
C THR A 137 1.88 16.59 -39.75
N TYR A 138 3.18 16.70 -39.47
CA TYR A 138 4.05 17.74 -40.00
C TYR A 138 4.27 17.65 -41.51
N GLN A 139 3.87 18.71 -42.22
CA GLN A 139 4.04 18.89 -43.66
C GLN A 139 5.21 19.84 -43.95
N PRO A 140 6.37 19.36 -44.46
CA PRO A 140 7.54 20.21 -44.70
C PRO A 140 7.28 21.39 -45.64
N ALA A 141 6.39 21.21 -46.63
CA ALA A 141 6.03 22.24 -47.61
C ALA A 141 5.32 23.47 -46.99
N GLN A 142 4.66 23.30 -45.84
CA GLN A 142 3.97 24.40 -45.15
C GLN A 142 4.84 25.08 -44.08
N GLY A 143 6.05 24.59 -43.84
CA GLY A 143 7.00 25.21 -42.90
C GLY A 143 6.45 25.37 -41.48
N TRP A 144 6.87 26.42 -40.79
CA TRP A 144 6.40 26.74 -39.43
C TRP A 144 4.99 27.31 -39.42
N GLN A 145 4.49 27.80 -40.55
CA GLN A 145 3.18 28.44 -40.66
C GLN A 145 2.02 27.53 -40.25
N GLN A 146 2.16 26.21 -40.43
CA GLN A 146 1.15 25.22 -40.02
C GLN A 146 0.94 25.12 -38.50
N PHE A 147 1.89 25.62 -37.70
CA PHE A 147 1.82 25.61 -36.24
C PHE A 147 1.36 26.95 -35.65
N ILE A 148 1.00 27.92 -36.50
CA ILE A 148 0.37 29.16 -36.08
C ILE A 148 -1.14 28.92 -35.91
N PRO A 149 -1.77 29.46 -34.86
CA PRO A 149 -3.22 29.37 -34.67
C PRO A 149 -3.96 30.03 -35.85
N THR A 150 -4.85 29.28 -36.51
CA THR A 150 -5.68 29.78 -37.62
C THR A 150 -7.14 29.95 -37.24
N ASN A 151 -7.60 29.28 -36.18
CA ASN A 151 -8.97 29.35 -35.70
C ASN A 151 -9.05 29.38 -34.17
N VAL A 152 -8.75 30.55 -33.58
CA VAL A 152 -8.67 30.74 -32.13
C VAL A 152 -10.01 30.44 -31.44
N LYS A 153 -9.99 29.48 -30.52
CA LYS A 153 -11.07 29.12 -29.59
C LYS A 153 -10.77 29.65 -28.20
N LEU A 154 -11.76 30.23 -27.54
CA LEU A 154 -11.65 30.76 -26.19
C LEU A 154 -12.49 29.89 -25.24
N ASN A 155 -11.86 29.31 -24.22
CA ASN A 155 -12.51 28.50 -23.19
C ASN A 155 -12.32 29.14 -21.80
N ALA A 156 -13.19 28.77 -20.87
CA ALA A 156 -13.02 29.08 -19.45
C ALA A 156 -11.93 28.17 -18.84
N VAL A 157 -11.25 28.67 -17.80
CA VAL A 157 -10.23 27.90 -17.07
C VAL A 157 -10.87 26.87 -16.13
N PRO A 158 -10.40 25.62 -16.13
CA PRO A 158 -10.74 24.66 -15.08
C PRO A 158 -9.95 25.01 -13.81
N PHE A 159 -10.57 25.72 -12.87
CA PHE A 159 -9.94 26.07 -11.61
C PHE A 159 -9.88 24.88 -10.65
N THR A 160 -8.75 24.67 -9.98
CA THR A 160 -8.55 23.67 -8.93
C THR A 160 -9.08 24.15 -7.59
N GLN A 161 -8.93 25.44 -7.30
CA GLN A 161 -9.40 26.08 -6.07
C GLN A 161 -9.93 27.48 -6.36
N THR A 162 -10.99 27.88 -5.66
CA THR A 162 -11.61 29.21 -5.81
C THR A 162 -12.02 29.75 -4.45
N LYS A 163 -11.63 30.99 -4.17
CA LYS A 163 -12.00 31.73 -2.95
C LYS A 163 -12.31 33.18 -3.32
N THR A 164 -13.10 33.85 -2.48
CA THR A 164 -13.40 35.27 -2.59
C THR A 164 -13.30 35.97 -1.25
N GLU A 165 -12.80 37.20 -1.28
CA GLU A 165 -12.63 38.05 -0.12
C GLU A 165 -13.28 39.42 -0.36
N LEU A 166 -14.04 39.88 0.63
CA LEU A 166 -14.52 41.25 0.71
C LEU A 166 -13.47 42.09 1.41
N LEU A 167 -12.87 43.02 0.69
CA LEU A 167 -11.92 43.99 1.20
C LEU A 167 -12.70 45.21 1.70
N LEU A 168 -13.19 45.14 2.95
CA LEU A 168 -13.79 46.28 3.66
C LEU A 168 -12.92 46.67 4.85
N LYS A 169 -12.62 47.96 5.00
CA LYS A 169 -11.83 48.47 6.13
C LYS A 169 -12.72 48.66 7.37
N ASP A 170 -12.96 47.57 8.11
CA ASP A 170 -13.64 47.60 9.41
C ASP A 170 -12.73 46.99 10.49
N SER A 171 -11.94 47.84 11.15
CA SER A 171 -10.92 47.37 12.09
C SER A 171 -11.47 46.84 13.42
N ASN A 172 -12.78 46.94 13.70
CA ASN A 172 -13.36 46.65 15.03
C ASN A 172 -14.81 46.10 15.00
N SER A 173 -15.25 45.47 13.90
CA SER A 173 -16.64 44.98 13.72
C SER A 173 -17.70 46.06 14.00
N ARG A 174 -17.38 47.32 13.72
CA ARG A 174 -18.27 48.46 13.99
C ARG A 174 -19.33 48.63 12.91
N LEU A 175 -19.08 48.10 11.71
CA LEU A 175 -19.94 48.23 10.53
C LEU A 175 -20.56 46.89 10.14
N ILE A 176 -19.80 45.80 10.18
CA ILE A 176 -20.30 44.46 9.87
C ILE A 176 -20.15 43.55 11.09
N LEU A 177 -21.22 42.81 11.41
CA LEU A 177 -21.16 41.75 12.41
C LEU A 177 -20.34 40.55 11.86
N PRO A 178 -19.62 39.79 12.72
CA PRO A 178 -18.75 38.71 12.26
C PRO A 178 -19.51 37.69 11.41
N ASN A 179 -19.15 37.56 10.13
CA ASN A 179 -19.76 36.57 9.24
C ASN A 179 -19.00 35.23 9.37
N PRO A 180 -19.64 34.14 9.84
CA PRO A 180 -18.95 32.86 10.06
C PRO A 180 -18.65 32.08 8.77
N ILE A 181 -19.24 32.43 7.62
CA ILE A 181 -19.07 31.67 6.37
C ILE A 181 -18.43 32.54 5.27
N PRO A 182 -17.17 32.29 4.87
CA PRO A 182 -16.57 32.99 3.74
C PRO A 182 -17.31 32.61 2.45
N PRO A 183 -17.68 33.58 1.60
CA PRO A 183 -18.42 33.31 0.39
C PRO A 183 -17.53 32.57 -0.61
N LYS A 184 -18.09 31.52 -1.23
CA LYS A 184 -17.41 30.65 -2.19
C LYS A 184 -17.91 30.90 -3.61
N PRO A 185 -17.01 31.13 -4.59
CA PRO A 185 -17.41 31.22 -6.00
C PRO A 185 -18.02 29.92 -6.53
N SER A 186 -18.87 30.01 -7.55
CA SER A 186 -19.48 28.83 -8.19
C SER A 186 -18.47 27.87 -8.83
N GLY A 187 -17.24 28.33 -9.12
CA GLY A 187 -16.19 27.52 -9.77
C GLY A 187 -16.48 27.14 -11.22
N PHE A 188 -17.60 27.61 -11.79
CA PHE A 188 -18.05 27.36 -13.15
C PHE A 188 -18.73 28.59 -13.72
N GLY A 189 -18.63 28.78 -15.05
CA GLY A 189 -19.21 29.94 -15.76
C GLY A 189 -18.61 31.26 -15.28
N ASP A 190 -19.46 32.22 -14.95
CA ASP A 190 -19.05 33.58 -14.51
C ASP A 190 -18.58 33.65 -13.05
N ASN A 191 -18.32 32.52 -12.39
CA ASN A 191 -17.84 32.45 -11.00
C ASN A 191 -18.66 33.33 -10.03
N ASN A 192 -19.98 33.12 -10.06
CA ASN A 192 -20.93 33.85 -9.24
C ASN A 192 -20.60 33.67 -7.75
N THR A 193 -20.52 34.78 -7.01
CA THR A 193 -20.29 34.79 -5.57
C THR A 193 -21.33 35.67 -4.89
N ILE A 194 -22.08 35.10 -3.95
CA ILE A 194 -23.10 35.81 -3.17
C ILE A 194 -22.48 36.26 -1.85
N PHE A 195 -22.57 37.56 -1.56
CA PHE A 195 -22.20 38.15 -0.28
C PHE A 195 -23.47 38.46 0.50
N ASN A 196 -23.56 37.92 1.72
CA ASN A 196 -24.59 38.26 2.69
C ASN A 196 -23.90 38.88 3.91
N LEU A 197 -24.18 40.15 4.16
CA LEU A 197 -23.58 40.93 5.24
C LEU A 197 -24.64 41.30 6.25
N GLU A 198 -24.40 40.94 7.51
CA GLU A 198 -25.17 41.43 8.64
C GLU A 198 -24.53 42.72 9.16
N LEU A 199 -25.31 43.77 9.25
CA LEU A 199 -24.85 45.13 9.50
C LEU A 199 -25.33 45.60 10.87
N THR A 200 -24.44 46.27 11.59
CA THR A 200 -24.83 47.06 12.77
C THR A 200 -25.69 48.25 12.34
N GLU A 201 -26.36 48.92 13.27
CA GLU A 201 -27.13 50.14 12.99
C GLU A 201 -26.28 51.22 12.27
N ASN A 202 -25.05 51.42 12.76
CA ASN A 202 -24.07 52.32 12.16
C ASN A 202 -23.61 51.83 10.78
N GLY A 203 -23.40 50.52 10.62
CA GLY A 203 -23.03 49.89 9.37
C GLY A 203 -24.08 50.02 8.29
N ALA A 204 -25.34 49.77 8.61
CA ALA A 204 -26.47 49.91 7.69
C ALA A 204 -26.61 51.35 7.19
N THR A 205 -26.53 52.31 8.11
CA THR A 205 -26.60 53.74 7.76
C THR A 205 -25.40 54.19 6.92
N PHE A 206 -24.20 53.73 7.26
CA PHE A 206 -22.98 54.04 6.52
C PHE A 206 -23.01 53.46 5.09
N LEU A 207 -23.32 52.17 4.94
CA LEU A 207 -23.39 51.48 3.64
C LEU A 207 -24.48 52.07 2.74
N GLU A 208 -25.66 52.39 3.29
CA GLU A 208 -26.73 53.06 2.56
C GLU A 208 -26.25 54.40 1.99
N LYS A 209 -25.73 55.30 2.85
CA LYS A 209 -25.25 56.61 2.39
C LYS A 209 -24.11 56.48 1.38
N ALA A 210 -23.13 55.63 1.64
CA ALA A 210 -21.96 55.55 0.78
C ALA A 210 -22.25 54.93 -0.59
N LEU A 211 -23.15 53.95 -0.69
CA LEU A 211 -23.54 53.35 -1.97
C LEU A 211 -24.61 54.15 -2.72
N LYS A 212 -25.45 54.91 -2.01
CA LYS A 212 -26.56 55.73 -2.56
C LYS A 212 -26.13 57.15 -2.95
N GLU A 213 -25.38 57.84 -2.09
CA GLU A 213 -25.11 59.29 -2.20
C GLU A 213 -23.76 59.60 -2.86
N GLY A 214 -22.79 58.66 -2.82
CA GLY A 214 -21.57 58.72 -3.63
C GLY A 214 -20.52 59.77 -3.24
N GLU A 215 -20.61 60.39 -2.06
CA GLU A 215 -19.65 61.42 -1.62
C GLU A 215 -18.27 60.88 -1.17
N GLY A 216 -18.09 59.56 -1.12
CA GLY A 216 -16.79 58.92 -0.98
C GLY A 216 -16.68 57.81 -2.00
N GLY A 217 -15.58 57.73 -2.74
CA GLY A 217 -15.33 56.67 -3.73
C GLY A 217 -15.51 55.26 -3.17
N SER A 218 -15.49 54.26 -4.06
CA SER A 218 -15.69 52.82 -3.78
C SER A 218 -15.40 52.42 -2.32
N ILE A 219 -16.42 51.92 -1.63
CA ILE A 219 -16.29 51.55 -0.21
C ILE A 219 -15.80 50.13 0.03
N ALA A 220 -15.93 49.22 -0.94
CA ALA A 220 -15.60 47.81 -0.77
C ALA A 220 -14.87 47.26 -2.00
N GLY A 221 -13.76 46.58 -1.78
CA GLY A 221 -13.06 45.82 -2.83
C GLY A 221 -13.50 44.37 -2.82
N ILE A 222 -13.50 43.73 -3.99
CA ILE A 222 -13.61 42.28 -4.11
C ILE A 222 -12.30 41.75 -4.64
N ARG A 223 -11.78 40.71 -3.99
CA ARG A 223 -10.63 39.95 -4.46
C ARG A 223 -11.04 38.50 -4.62
N TYR A 224 -10.92 37.98 -5.82
CA TYR A 224 -10.94 36.55 -6.07
C TYR A 224 -9.53 35.99 -5.85
N GLU A 225 -9.46 34.74 -5.43
CA GLU A 225 -8.24 33.93 -5.38
C GLU A 225 -8.56 32.64 -6.12
N MET A 226 -7.96 32.49 -7.29
CA MET A 226 -8.29 31.41 -8.24
C MET A 226 -7.02 30.66 -8.57
N SER A 227 -7.00 29.36 -8.29
CA SER A 227 -5.88 28.45 -8.58
C SER A 227 -6.22 27.54 -9.75
N PHE A 228 -5.24 27.26 -10.62
CA PHE A 228 -5.36 26.33 -11.73
C PHE A 228 -4.01 25.70 -12.06
N GLU A 229 -4.01 24.55 -12.73
CA GLU A 229 -2.77 23.90 -13.17
C GLU A 229 -2.25 24.53 -14.47
N ALA A 230 -0.95 24.87 -14.48
CA ALA A 230 -0.26 25.38 -15.65
C ALA A 230 1.14 24.79 -15.80
N VAL A 231 1.59 24.62 -17.04
CA VAL A 231 2.94 24.12 -17.35
C VAL A 231 3.95 25.28 -17.33
N LEU A 232 5.03 25.12 -16.56
CA LEU A 232 6.15 26.08 -16.48
C LEU A 232 7.17 25.90 -17.62
N PRO A 233 7.85 26.99 -18.04
CA PRO A 233 9.06 26.90 -18.86
C PRO A 233 10.08 25.96 -18.24
N PRO A 234 10.75 25.13 -19.06
CA PRO A 234 11.83 24.29 -18.59
C PRO A 234 12.93 25.18 -18.01
N ALA A 235 13.26 24.94 -16.75
CA ALA A 235 14.35 25.65 -16.08
C ALA A 235 15.63 24.83 -16.20
N GLU A 236 16.71 25.46 -16.65
CA GLU A 236 18.03 24.83 -16.70
C GLU A 236 18.89 25.27 -15.52
N VAL A 237 19.47 24.32 -14.80
CA VAL A 237 20.42 24.57 -13.73
C VAL A 237 21.69 23.80 -14.03
N THR A 238 22.76 24.51 -14.38
CA THR A 238 24.08 23.94 -14.61
C THR A 238 24.95 24.07 -13.39
N VAL A 239 25.28 22.94 -12.78
CA VAL A 239 26.20 22.81 -11.65
C VAL A 239 27.59 22.47 -12.20
N PHE A 240 28.60 23.28 -11.87
CA PHE A 240 29.95 23.06 -12.37
C PHE A 240 31.02 23.19 -11.28
N TYR A 241 32.11 22.44 -11.45
CA TYR A 241 33.31 22.47 -10.63
C TYR A 241 34.49 22.08 -11.51
N LYS A 242 35.53 22.91 -11.53
CA LYS A 242 36.76 22.67 -12.27
C LYS A 242 37.88 22.29 -11.31
N SER A 243 38.09 21.00 -11.11
CA SER A 243 39.08 20.43 -10.20
C SER A 243 40.47 20.99 -10.46
N SER A 244 40.92 21.00 -11.71
CA SER A 244 42.29 21.45 -12.06
C SER A 244 42.54 22.92 -11.70
N GLU A 245 41.55 23.79 -11.89
CA GLU A 245 41.62 25.22 -11.55
C GLU A 245 41.52 25.45 -10.03
N VAL A 246 40.66 24.70 -9.33
CA VAL A 246 40.52 24.76 -7.86
C VAL A 246 41.77 24.22 -7.16
N ALA A 247 42.34 23.11 -7.62
CA ALA A 247 43.60 22.56 -7.12
C ALA A 247 44.79 23.50 -7.38
N SER A 248 44.83 24.15 -8.54
CA SER A 248 45.85 25.16 -8.85
C SER A 248 45.71 26.40 -7.95
N PHE A 249 44.48 26.86 -7.69
CA PHE A 249 44.22 27.96 -6.77
C PHE A 249 44.61 27.61 -5.32
N ALA A 250 44.27 26.41 -4.85
CA ALA A 250 44.71 25.89 -3.56
C ALA A 250 46.23 25.87 -3.41
N ARG A 251 46.98 25.50 -4.47
CA ARG A 251 48.44 25.55 -4.48
C ARG A 251 49.00 26.98 -4.49
N THR A 252 48.30 27.96 -5.06
CA THR A 252 48.72 29.38 -4.96
C THR A 252 48.53 29.99 -3.58
N ILE A 253 47.69 29.38 -2.74
CA ILE A 253 47.55 29.72 -1.31
C ILE A 253 48.75 29.15 -0.50
N ASP A 254 49.53 28.23 -1.09
CA ASP A 254 50.71 27.66 -0.46
C ASP A 254 51.86 28.69 -0.38
N ARG A 255 52.24 28.99 0.87
CA ARG A 255 53.51 29.58 1.34
C ARG A 255 53.70 31.09 1.48
N ASN A 256 52.85 31.99 0.99
CA ASN A 256 53.17 33.45 1.08
C ASN A 256 52.08 34.41 1.60
N VAL A 257 50.93 33.94 2.12
CA VAL A 257 49.84 34.85 2.54
C VAL A 257 49.37 34.61 3.98
N TRP A 258 50.30 34.40 4.91
CA TRP A 258 49.99 34.16 6.32
C TRP A 258 49.76 35.46 7.12
N GLY A 259 48.68 36.18 6.78
CA GLY A 259 48.19 37.27 7.63
C GLY A 259 47.00 38.08 7.09
N GLN A 260 46.62 37.96 5.81
CA GLN A 260 45.61 38.85 5.21
C GLN A 260 44.53 38.18 4.34
N ALA A 261 44.58 36.86 4.12
CA ALA A 261 43.54 36.16 3.38
C ALA A 261 42.46 35.63 4.34
N THR A 262 41.37 36.39 4.53
CA THR A 262 40.18 35.93 5.24
C THR A 262 39.43 34.88 4.39
N GLU A 263 38.66 34.01 5.04
CA GLU A 263 37.78 33.02 4.39
C GLU A 263 36.88 33.68 3.31
N GLU A 264 36.44 34.90 3.60
CA GLU A 264 35.67 35.74 2.69
C GLU A 264 36.43 36.13 1.41
N ASN A 265 37.75 36.43 1.51
CA ASN A 265 38.58 36.75 0.35
C ASN A 265 38.84 35.53 -0.54
N ILE A 266 39.03 34.35 0.07
CA ILE A 266 39.23 33.08 -0.66
C ILE A 266 37.95 32.69 -1.41
N LYS A 267 36.79 32.78 -0.74
CA LYS A 267 35.47 32.53 -1.34
C LYS A 267 35.20 33.51 -2.49
N LYS A 268 35.43 34.80 -2.27
CA LYS A 268 35.25 35.85 -3.29
C LYS A 268 36.15 35.65 -4.51
N GLN A 269 37.38 35.18 -4.34
CA GLN A 269 38.30 34.92 -5.47
C GLN A 269 37.91 33.67 -6.29
N LEU A 270 37.43 32.61 -5.64
CA LEU A 270 36.92 31.43 -6.35
C LEU A 270 35.61 31.74 -7.11
N GLU A 271 34.70 32.51 -6.48
CA GLU A 271 33.47 32.99 -7.11
C GLU A 271 33.78 33.91 -8.31
N GLN A 272 34.75 34.83 -8.18
CA GLN A 272 35.17 35.73 -9.26
C GLN A 272 35.77 34.98 -10.46
N LYS A 273 36.52 33.90 -10.21
CA LYS A 273 37.13 33.10 -11.28
C LYS A 273 36.16 32.10 -11.92
N GLN A 274 34.92 31.99 -11.43
CA GLN A 274 33.93 30.99 -11.86
C GLN A 274 34.53 29.59 -11.97
N THR A 275 35.29 29.17 -10.96
CA THR A 275 35.92 27.83 -10.93
C THR A 275 34.99 26.76 -10.39
N TYR A 276 33.98 27.16 -9.62
CA TYR A 276 32.86 26.32 -9.18
C TYR A 276 31.61 27.16 -8.98
N GLY A 277 30.43 26.56 -9.09
CA GLY A 277 29.16 27.23 -8.80
C GLY A 277 27.98 26.73 -9.61
N VAL A 278 26.91 27.53 -9.62
CA VAL A 278 25.64 27.21 -10.27
C VAL A 278 25.27 28.31 -11.25
N LYS A 279 25.08 27.93 -12.51
CA LYS A 279 24.49 28.78 -13.55
C LYS A 279 23.04 28.35 -13.74
N VAL A 280 22.10 29.22 -13.39
CA VAL A 280 20.70 29.05 -13.80
C VAL A 280 20.56 29.67 -15.19
N GLY A 281 20.09 28.87 -16.14
CA GLY A 281 19.77 29.32 -17.50
C GLY A 281 18.61 30.33 -17.48
N PRO A 282 18.38 31.03 -18.60
CA PRO A 282 17.34 32.06 -18.66
C PRO A 282 15.98 31.46 -18.33
N VAL A 283 15.35 31.94 -17.26
CA VAL A 283 13.97 31.57 -16.90
C VAL A 283 13.03 32.26 -17.89
N LEU A 284 12.62 31.55 -18.94
CA LEU A 284 11.75 32.06 -20.00
C LEU A 284 10.29 32.11 -19.56
N GLY A 285 9.97 32.99 -18.60
CA GLY A 285 8.60 33.41 -18.30
C GLY A 285 8.34 34.77 -18.93
N GLN A 286 7.71 34.85 -20.11
CA GLN A 286 7.14 36.13 -20.56
C GLN A 286 5.82 36.36 -19.79
N GLY A 287 5.74 37.50 -19.09
CA GLY A 287 4.60 37.88 -18.23
C GLY A 287 4.84 37.80 -16.72
N TRP A 288 5.98 37.26 -16.26
CA TRP A 288 6.34 37.24 -14.84
C TRP A 288 6.89 38.59 -14.39
N THR A 289 6.55 39.01 -13.17
CA THR A 289 7.19 40.19 -12.58
C THR A 289 8.69 39.92 -12.35
N PRO A 290 9.54 40.96 -12.34
CA PRO A 290 10.95 40.80 -12.02
C PRO A 290 11.17 40.07 -10.69
N GLU A 291 10.32 40.29 -9.68
CA GLU A 291 10.42 39.61 -8.38
C GLU A 291 10.13 38.12 -8.47
N GLN A 292 9.14 37.70 -9.25
CA GLN A 292 8.80 36.28 -9.44
C GLN A 292 9.93 35.53 -10.16
N LYS A 293 10.54 36.16 -11.16
CA LYS A 293 11.71 35.60 -11.86
C LYS A 293 12.89 35.46 -10.92
N ASN A 294 13.22 36.52 -10.20
CA ASN A 294 14.34 36.53 -9.26
C ASN A 294 14.16 35.50 -8.14
N LYS A 295 12.93 35.34 -7.62
CA LYS A 295 12.63 34.35 -6.58
C LYS A 295 12.84 32.93 -7.08
N LEU A 296 12.31 32.58 -8.26
CA LEU A 296 12.52 31.25 -8.82
C LEU A 296 13.99 31.00 -9.18
N GLU A 297 14.67 31.99 -9.77
CA GLU A 297 16.11 31.89 -10.03
C GLU A 297 16.90 31.65 -8.74
N GLN A 298 16.54 32.32 -7.65
CA GLN A 298 17.18 32.13 -6.35
C GLN A 298 16.91 30.73 -5.78
N GLU A 299 15.68 30.24 -5.82
CA GLU A 299 15.33 28.89 -5.38
C GLU A 299 16.06 27.81 -6.20
N LEU A 300 16.19 27.99 -7.51
CA LEU A 300 16.95 27.11 -8.40
C LEU A 300 18.46 27.18 -8.14
N ARG A 301 19.01 28.37 -7.85
CA ARG A 301 20.41 28.54 -7.43
C ARG A 301 20.68 27.84 -6.10
N ASP A 302 19.82 28.02 -5.12
CA ASP A 302 19.94 27.40 -3.80
C ASP A 302 19.87 25.87 -3.88
N TRP A 303 18.94 25.35 -4.69
CA TRP A 303 18.85 23.93 -4.99
C TRP A 303 20.12 23.42 -5.69
N GLY A 304 20.59 24.10 -6.74
CA GLY A 304 21.80 23.71 -7.45
C GLY A 304 23.03 23.75 -6.55
N ASN A 305 23.09 24.70 -5.61
CA ASN A 305 24.18 24.83 -4.65
C ASN A 305 24.17 23.65 -3.69
N LYS A 306 22.98 23.19 -3.23
CA LYS A 306 22.86 21.96 -2.43
C LYS A 306 23.35 20.74 -3.20
N GLN A 307 23.01 20.61 -4.49
CA GLN A 307 23.49 19.49 -5.31
C GLN A 307 25.01 19.54 -5.46
N LEU A 308 25.59 20.70 -5.77
CA LEU A 308 27.04 20.90 -5.85
C LEU A 308 27.73 20.52 -4.55
N THR A 309 27.23 20.99 -3.40
CA THR A 309 27.77 20.64 -2.08
C THR A 309 27.72 19.14 -1.82
N ASN A 310 26.63 18.45 -2.17
CA ASN A 310 26.51 17.01 -1.99
C ASN A 310 27.50 16.23 -2.87
N ILE A 311 27.60 16.60 -4.14
CA ILE A 311 28.53 15.96 -5.09
C ILE A 311 29.97 16.15 -4.60
N LEU A 312 30.32 17.37 -4.21
CA LEU A 312 31.66 17.68 -3.75
C LEU A 312 31.99 17.00 -2.43
N LYS A 313 31.06 16.98 -1.46
CA LYS A 313 31.23 16.26 -0.20
C LYS A 313 31.57 14.78 -0.41
N ASN A 314 30.99 14.15 -1.44
CA ASN A 314 31.31 12.77 -1.80
C ASN A 314 32.69 12.63 -2.45
N GLN A 315 33.10 13.58 -3.30
CA GLN A 315 34.42 13.54 -3.95
C GLN A 315 35.58 13.93 -3.02
N THR A 316 35.32 14.75 -2.00
CA THR A 316 36.35 15.27 -1.10
C THR A 316 36.39 14.58 0.26
N GLU A 317 35.82 13.37 0.39
CA GLU A 317 35.74 12.60 1.64
C GLU A 317 35.14 13.41 2.82
N GLY A 318 34.16 14.27 2.53
CA GLY A 318 33.48 15.08 3.54
C GLY A 318 34.06 16.46 3.80
N LEU A 319 35.08 16.90 3.04
CA LEU A 319 35.62 18.26 3.15
C LEU A 319 34.58 19.29 2.71
N ASP A 320 34.26 20.23 3.61
CA ASP A 320 33.38 21.35 3.30
C ASP A 320 34.14 22.42 2.50
N ILE A 321 33.82 22.51 1.21
CA ILE A 321 34.45 23.45 0.30
C ILE A 321 34.05 24.90 0.60
N SER A 322 32.91 25.11 1.26
CA SER A 322 32.49 26.45 1.66
C SER A 322 33.38 27.05 2.77
N ASN A 323 34.10 26.20 3.50
CA ASN A 323 35.01 26.58 4.58
C ASN A 323 36.47 26.14 4.31
N LEU A 324 36.85 26.12 3.03
CA LEU A 324 38.16 25.65 2.56
C LEU A 324 39.32 26.33 3.31
N GLY A 325 39.19 27.63 3.62
CA GLY A 325 40.21 28.42 4.31
C GLY A 325 40.57 27.90 5.71
N GLN A 326 39.58 27.57 6.54
CA GLN A 326 39.84 27.01 7.88
C GLN A 326 40.39 25.59 7.81
N HIS A 327 39.94 24.78 6.85
CA HIS A 327 40.48 23.43 6.65
C HIS A 327 41.94 23.47 6.19
N PHE A 328 42.29 24.37 5.28
CA PHE A 328 43.68 24.60 4.86
C PHE A 328 44.57 25.07 6.01
N GLN A 329 44.09 25.97 6.88
CA GLN A 329 44.85 26.42 8.06
C GLN A 329 45.17 25.28 9.03
N LYS A 330 44.25 24.33 9.19
CA LYS A 330 44.41 23.19 10.11
C LYS A 330 45.32 22.11 9.56
N ASN A 331 45.25 21.80 8.25
CA ASN A 331 46.07 20.78 7.63
C ASN A 331 46.19 20.97 6.10
N PRO A 332 47.14 21.80 5.62
CA PRO A 332 47.22 22.19 4.21
C PRO A 332 47.61 21.06 3.27
N ASP A 333 48.46 20.12 3.73
CA ASP A 333 48.90 18.97 2.94
C ASP A 333 47.72 18.03 2.67
N LYS A 334 46.91 17.75 3.70
CA LYS A 334 45.73 16.89 3.57
C LYS A 334 44.67 17.51 2.65
N VAL A 335 44.45 18.82 2.73
CA VAL A 335 43.48 19.47 1.83
C VAL A 335 43.98 19.50 0.39
N SER A 336 45.27 19.75 0.17
CA SER A 336 45.88 19.68 -1.17
C SER A 336 45.82 18.28 -1.78
N GLU A 337 46.06 17.26 -0.96
CA GLU A 337 45.93 15.86 -1.37
C GLU A 337 44.48 15.51 -1.76
N VAL A 338 43.51 15.86 -0.92
CA VAL A 338 42.08 15.61 -1.18
C VAL A 338 41.60 16.32 -2.45
N LEU A 339 41.97 17.59 -2.64
CA LEU A 339 41.61 18.35 -3.84
C LEU A 339 42.31 17.84 -5.10
N SER A 340 43.50 17.24 -4.99
CA SER A 340 44.18 16.63 -6.14
C SER A 340 43.50 15.36 -6.67
N LYS A 341 42.57 14.78 -5.89
CA LYS A 341 41.81 13.57 -6.22
C LYS A 341 40.39 13.87 -6.71
N THR A 342 39.95 15.14 -6.72
CA THR A 342 38.64 15.51 -7.26
C THR A 342 38.66 15.50 -8.79
N VAL A 343 37.49 15.46 -9.42
CA VAL A 343 37.34 15.49 -10.88
C VAL A 343 36.44 16.63 -11.31
N ASP A 344 36.56 17.07 -12.56
CA ASP A 344 35.71 18.12 -13.11
C ASP A 344 34.23 17.67 -13.15
N ILE A 345 33.33 18.58 -12.81
CA ILE A 345 31.89 18.39 -12.84
C ILE A 345 31.30 19.48 -13.74
N ASN A 346 30.43 19.09 -14.65
CA ASN A 346 29.59 20.02 -15.41
C ASN A 346 28.27 19.30 -15.74
N ILE A 347 27.27 19.49 -14.89
CA ILE A 347 26.00 18.78 -14.95
C ILE A 347 24.87 19.80 -15.15
N THR A 348 24.19 19.71 -16.28
CA THR A 348 23.00 20.52 -16.56
C THR A 348 21.74 19.72 -16.25
N TYR A 349 20.99 20.19 -15.26
CA TYR A 349 19.65 19.72 -14.93
C TYR A 349 18.63 20.57 -15.70
N SER A 350 17.62 19.93 -16.26
CA SER A 350 16.53 20.62 -16.95
C SER A 350 15.21 19.95 -16.57
N GLU A 351 14.15 20.70 -16.32
CA GLU A 351 12.83 20.13 -15.99
C GLU A 351 11.69 21.11 -16.32
N SER A 352 10.67 20.63 -17.02
CA SER A 352 9.37 21.28 -17.20
C SER A 352 8.36 20.58 -16.30
N ARG A 353 7.64 21.33 -15.46
CA ARG A 353 6.66 20.78 -14.51
C ARG A 353 5.32 21.50 -14.61
N ALA A 354 4.24 20.74 -14.40
CA ALA A 354 2.95 21.32 -14.08
C ALA A 354 3.02 21.86 -12.65
N VAL A 355 2.57 23.10 -12.46
CA VAL A 355 2.46 23.75 -11.14
C VAL A 355 1.06 24.31 -10.98
N GLU A 356 0.62 24.40 -9.73
CA GLU A 356 -0.58 25.16 -9.39
C GLU A 356 -0.22 26.65 -9.40
N GLN A 357 -0.89 27.41 -10.26
CA GLN A 357 -0.75 28.86 -10.36
C GLN A 357 -1.99 29.53 -9.76
N THR A 358 -1.77 30.50 -8.87
CA THR A 358 -2.83 31.31 -8.25
C THR A 358 -2.81 32.73 -8.81
N ILE A 359 -4.00 33.25 -9.13
CA ILE A 359 -4.20 34.62 -9.59
C ILE A 359 -5.25 35.33 -8.73
N PHE A 360 -5.23 36.67 -8.77
CA PHE A 360 -6.08 37.50 -7.93
C PHE A 360 -6.86 38.57 -8.70
N PRO A 361 -7.88 38.20 -9.49
CA PRO A 361 -8.81 39.17 -10.07
C PRO A 361 -9.41 40.05 -8.97
N GLN A 362 -9.28 41.37 -9.09
CA GLN A 362 -9.72 42.30 -8.05
C GLN A 362 -10.21 43.62 -8.61
N LEU A 363 -11.22 44.20 -7.96
CA LEU A 363 -11.72 45.54 -8.28
C LEU A 363 -12.31 46.20 -7.03
N GLN A 364 -12.19 47.52 -6.97
CA GLN A 364 -12.97 48.38 -6.10
C GLN A 364 -14.38 48.56 -6.68
N LEU A 365 -15.41 48.05 -6.00
CA LEU A 365 -16.77 48.05 -6.54
C LEU A 365 -17.31 49.48 -6.70
N PRO A 366 -17.81 49.86 -7.90
CA PRO A 366 -18.43 51.16 -8.09
C PRO A 366 -19.71 51.28 -7.24
N THR A 367 -20.05 52.50 -6.82
CA THR A 367 -21.30 52.75 -6.09
C THR A 367 -22.51 52.45 -6.98
N ILE A 368 -23.63 52.02 -6.38
CA ILE A 368 -24.87 51.72 -7.12
C ILE A 368 -25.33 52.96 -7.90
N SER A 369 -25.24 54.15 -7.28
CA SER A 369 -25.52 55.43 -7.94
C SER A 369 -24.68 55.65 -9.21
N ASN A 370 -23.38 55.34 -9.19
CA ASN A 370 -22.51 55.52 -10.35
C ASN A 370 -22.81 54.53 -11.48
N ILE A 371 -23.14 53.27 -11.14
CA ILE A 371 -23.55 52.27 -12.14
C ILE A 371 -24.84 52.72 -12.84
N LEU A 372 -25.85 53.13 -12.08
CA LEU A 372 -27.14 53.56 -12.62
C LEU A 372 -27.02 54.84 -13.47
N LYS A 373 -26.12 55.77 -13.11
CA LYS A 373 -25.80 56.93 -13.95
C LYS A 373 -25.10 56.54 -15.25
N ALA A 374 -24.18 55.58 -15.20
CA ALA A 374 -23.56 55.03 -16.40
C ALA A 374 -24.56 54.32 -17.32
N ASP A 375 -25.63 53.76 -16.74
CA ASP A 375 -26.78 53.20 -17.48
C ASP A 375 -27.75 54.28 -18.03
N GLY A 376 -27.45 55.57 -17.82
CA GLY A 376 -28.21 56.71 -18.36
C GLY A 376 -29.30 57.26 -17.45
N LEU A 377 -29.45 56.77 -16.20
CA LEU A 377 -30.46 57.27 -15.27
C LEU A 377 -30.03 58.58 -14.60
N SER A 378 -30.97 59.54 -14.50
CA SER A 378 -30.74 60.83 -13.83
C SER A 378 -31.99 61.34 -13.10
N GLY A 379 -31.82 62.35 -12.25
CA GLY A 379 -32.92 63.02 -11.54
C GLY A 379 -33.85 62.08 -10.77
N ASN A 380 -35.16 62.24 -10.94
CA ASN A 380 -36.18 61.45 -10.24
C ASN A 380 -36.17 59.96 -10.62
N GLU A 381 -35.72 59.60 -11.82
CA GLU A 381 -35.65 58.21 -12.27
C GLU A 381 -34.54 57.46 -11.55
N LEU A 382 -33.40 58.12 -11.34
CA LEU A 382 -32.31 57.59 -10.51
C LEU A 382 -32.79 57.35 -9.07
N GLN A 383 -33.52 58.30 -8.48
CA GLN A 383 -34.03 58.16 -7.12
C GLN A 383 -34.99 56.97 -6.98
N LYS A 384 -35.96 56.84 -7.89
CA LYS A 384 -36.89 55.69 -7.90
C LYS A 384 -36.17 54.35 -8.06
N ALA A 385 -35.13 54.30 -8.89
CA ALA A 385 -34.32 53.10 -9.06
C ALA A 385 -33.54 52.76 -7.79
N LEU A 386 -32.95 53.76 -7.11
CA LEU A 386 -32.25 53.58 -5.84
C LEU A 386 -33.20 53.05 -4.74
N ASP A 387 -34.43 53.54 -4.67
CA ASP A 387 -35.40 53.09 -3.65
C ASP A 387 -35.86 51.62 -3.84
N ASN A 388 -35.56 51.00 -4.99
CA ASN A 388 -35.73 49.56 -5.18
C ASN A 388 -34.60 48.74 -4.53
N TYR A 389 -33.40 49.30 -4.44
CA TYR A 389 -32.22 48.64 -3.89
C TYR A 389 -32.02 48.90 -2.39
N PHE A 390 -32.55 50.00 -1.86
CA PHE A 390 -32.44 50.37 -0.44
C PHE A 390 -33.82 50.38 0.22
N LYS A 391 -34.08 49.47 1.15
CA LYS A 391 -35.35 49.31 1.88
C LYS A 391 -35.20 49.63 3.36
N ALA A 392 -36.22 50.24 3.96
CA ALA A 392 -36.28 50.51 5.39
C ALA A 392 -37.61 50.02 5.98
N TYR A 393 -37.56 49.23 7.05
CA TYR A 393 -38.74 48.70 7.75
C TYR A 393 -38.79 49.20 9.20
N ASN A 394 -39.98 49.57 9.67
CA ASN A 394 -40.25 49.89 11.06
C ASN A 394 -40.93 48.67 11.72
N LEU A 395 -40.27 48.06 12.70
CA LEU A 395 -40.78 46.85 13.37
C LEU A 395 -41.76 47.16 14.51
N VAL A 396 -42.10 48.44 14.74
CA VAL A 396 -43.10 48.89 15.73
C VAL A 396 -44.53 48.93 15.14
N ASP A 397 -44.68 48.64 13.86
CA ASP A 397 -45.98 48.54 13.17
C ASP A 397 -46.89 47.47 13.81
N ASP A 398 -48.20 47.69 13.81
CA ASP A 398 -49.21 46.77 14.36
C ASP A 398 -49.12 45.38 13.73
N PHE A 399 -48.62 45.27 12.49
CA PHE A 399 -48.32 44.01 11.81
C PHE A 399 -47.36 43.08 12.60
N TYR A 400 -46.50 43.64 13.47
CA TYR A 400 -45.48 42.88 14.23
C TYR A 400 -45.88 42.57 15.70
N ARG A 401 -47.13 42.79 16.11
CA ARG A 401 -47.63 42.66 17.51
C ARG A 401 -48.37 41.35 17.86
N ASP A 402 -48.21 40.28 17.08
CA ASP A 402 -48.83 38.97 17.36
C ASP A 402 -47.79 37.89 17.73
N LYS A 403 -48.04 37.13 18.82
CA LYS A 403 -47.24 35.95 19.16
C LYS A 403 -47.85 34.74 18.46
N THR A 404 -47.08 34.17 17.54
CA THR A 404 -47.43 32.92 16.86
C THR A 404 -46.60 31.78 17.44
N LEU A 405 -47.26 30.70 17.87
CA LEU A 405 -46.62 29.44 18.26
C LEU A 405 -47.02 28.36 17.27
N GLN A 406 -46.08 27.96 16.41
CA GLN A 406 -46.23 26.80 15.55
C GLN A 406 -45.90 25.54 16.35
N ILE A 407 -46.81 24.58 16.38
CA ILE A 407 -46.55 23.30 17.04
C ILE A 407 -46.25 22.27 15.96
N VAL A 408 -45.11 21.61 16.10
CA VAL A 408 -44.66 20.57 15.19
C VAL A 408 -44.50 19.29 15.99
N VAL A 409 -45.29 18.28 15.62
CA VAL A 409 -45.14 16.93 16.17
C VAL A 409 -44.30 16.13 15.18
N ASN A 410 -43.09 15.79 15.57
CA ASN A 410 -42.15 15.05 14.72
C ASN A 410 -42.31 13.55 14.99
N GLY A 411 -42.94 12.83 14.05
CA GLY A 411 -43.08 11.38 14.10
C GLY A 411 -44.10 10.84 13.10
N ASP A 412 -43.91 9.59 12.68
CA ASP A 412 -44.81 8.89 11.77
C ASP A 412 -45.87 8.14 12.58
N PHE A 413 -47.09 8.67 12.64
CA PHE A 413 -48.14 8.19 13.54
C PHE A 413 -48.54 6.73 13.24
N GLU A 414 -48.54 6.34 11.97
CA GLU A 414 -48.87 4.98 11.56
C GLU A 414 -47.79 4.01 12.00
N LYS A 415 -46.51 4.32 11.72
CA LYS A 415 -45.38 3.48 12.14
C LYS A 415 -45.28 3.36 13.66
N LEU A 416 -45.52 4.46 14.36
CA LEU A 416 -45.41 4.52 15.82
C LEU A 416 -46.67 4.01 16.55
N LYS A 417 -47.71 3.59 15.81
CA LYS A 417 -49.01 3.17 16.36
C LYS A 417 -49.62 4.23 17.29
N ILE A 418 -49.50 5.50 16.92
CA ILE A 418 -50.04 6.65 17.66
C ILE A 418 -51.39 7.04 17.04
N SER A 419 -52.41 7.13 17.89
CA SER A 419 -53.74 7.57 17.52
C SER A 419 -53.83 9.10 17.49
N TYR A 420 -53.36 9.75 18.55
CA TYR A 420 -53.37 11.21 18.68
C TYR A 420 -52.22 11.74 19.54
N VAL A 421 -51.89 13.02 19.35
CA VAL A 421 -51.09 13.82 20.26
C VAL A 421 -51.88 15.07 20.62
N ARG A 422 -52.19 15.23 21.91
CA ARG A 422 -52.88 16.40 22.47
C ARG A 422 -51.84 17.28 23.15
N VAL A 423 -51.87 18.58 22.86
CA VAL A 423 -50.96 19.57 23.43
C VAL A 423 -51.80 20.65 24.10
N ASP A 424 -51.69 20.77 25.43
CA ASP A 424 -52.33 21.83 26.21
C ASP A 424 -51.29 22.91 26.53
N ILE A 425 -51.56 24.15 26.12
CA ILE A 425 -50.64 25.30 26.24
C ILE A 425 -51.30 26.41 27.03
N GLU A 426 -50.55 26.98 27.96
CA GLU A 426 -50.91 28.13 28.77
C GLU A 426 -49.95 29.30 28.46
N TYR A 427 -50.52 30.43 28.04
CA TYR A 427 -49.78 31.68 27.82
C TYR A 427 -50.18 32.72 28.88
N LEU A 428 -49.30 32.93 29.87
CA LEU A 428 -49.58 33.80 31.01
C LEU A 428 -49.73 35.28 30.64
N GLY A 429 -49.19 35.70 29.49
CA GLY A 429 -49.21 37.08 29.02
C GLY A 429 -50.58 37.59 28.54
N CYS A 430 -51.48 36.74 28.02
CA CYS A 430 -52.74 37.26 27.47
C CYS A 430 -53.84 37.45 28.53
N LYS A 431 -54.85 38.28 28.24
CA LYS A 431 -56.02 38.49 29.11
C LYS A 431 -56.80 37.17 29.32
N THR A 432 -57.42 37.06 30.48
CA THR A 432 -57.83 35.82 31.18
C THR A 432 -58.82 34.89 30.45
N SER A 433 -59.46 35.31 29.36
CA SER A 433 -60.39 34.44 28.60
C SER A 433 -59.73 33.58 27.52
N ASP A 434 -58.49 33.87 27.10
CA ASP A 434 -57.82 33.16 25.99
C ASP A 434 -56.45 32.54 26.34
N ARG A 435 -56.17 32.45 27.65
CA ARG A 435 -54.91 31.99 28.25
C ARG A 435 -54.55 30.55 27.92
N ASN A 436 -55.55 29.68 27.81
CA ASN A 436 -55.34 28.25 27.58
C ASN A 436 -55.82 27.87 26.17
N LYS A 437 -54.97 27.18 25.41
CA LYS A 437 -55.29 26.60 24.11
C LYS A 437 -54.90 25.13 24.09
N THR A 438 -55.70 24.32 23.40
CA THR A 438 -55.40 22.91 23.15
C THR A 438 -55.30 22.71 21.65
N VAL A 439 -54.27 21.97 21.21
CA VAL A 439 -54.10 21.54 19.83
C VAL A 439 -54.05 20.02 19.79
N LEU A 440 -54.80 19.44 18.85
CA LEU A 440 -54.89 17.99 18.64
C LEU A 440 -54.26 17.63 17.29
N PHE A 441 -53.39 16.63 17.28
CA PHE A 441 -52.82 16.02 16.09
C PHE A 441 -53.33 14.57 16.02
N GLU A 442 -53.92 14.15 14.91
CA GLU A 442 -54.47 12.80 14.72
C GLU A 442 -53.80 12.09 13.54
N ALA A 443 -53.78 10.76 13.56
CA ALA A 443 -53.36 9.96 12.41
C ALA A 443 -54.29 10.19 11.20
N LYS A 444 -53.73 10.27 9.98
CA LYS A 444 -54.49 10.53 8.74
C LYS A 444 -55.65 9.53 8.58
N GLY A 445 -56.88 10.04 8.38
CA GLY A 445 -58.01 9.24 7.88
C GLY A 445 -58.98 8.66 8.91
N LYS A 446 -58.94 9.07 10.19
CA LYS A 446 -60.01 8.72 11.15
C LYS A 446 -60.94 9.93 11.39
N PRO A 447 -62.27 9.81 11.21
CA PRO A 447 -63.21 10.80 11.70
C PRO A 447 -63.29 10.73 13.23
N GLU A 448 -63.49 11.89 13.85
CA GLU A 448 -63.60 12.14 15.29
C GLU A 448 -64.31 11.01 16.07
N PRO A 449 -63.81 10.70 17.27
CA PRO A 449 -64.51 11.25 18.43
C PRO A 449 -63.56 11.60 19.58
N SER A 450 -63.49 12.87 19.96
CA SER A 450 -63.27 13.20 21.37
C SER A 450 -64.64 13.29 22.06
N PRO A 451 -64.91 12.53 23.14
CA PRO A 451 -66.18 12.60 23.88
C PRO A 451 -66.43 13.93 24.59
N ASN A 452 -65.50 14.90 24.53
CA ASN A 452 -65.66 16.21 25.15
C ASN A 452 -65.13 17.32 24.22
N GLY A 453 -65.92 17.66 23.18
CA GLY A 453 -66.09 19.01 22.63
C GLY A 453 -64.86 19.93 22.48
N GLY A 454 -63.73 19.42 21.98
CA GLY A 454 -62.56 20.24 21.66
C GLY A 454 -62.44 20.43 20.15
N GLU A 455 -62.95 21.55 19.62
CA GLU A 455 -62.79 21.94 18.22
C GLU A 455 -61.31 21.90 17.80
N ASN A 456 -61.04 21.52 16.54
CA ASN A 456 -59.76 21.69 15.84
C ASN A 456 -59.34 23.18 15.84
N LYS A 457 -58.73 23.68 16.93
CA LYS A 457 -58.20 25.05 16.98
C LYS A 457 -56.89 25.09 16.18
N LYS A 458 -56.94 25.91 15.12
CA LYS A 458 -55.92 26.13 14.07
C LYS A 458 -54.47 26.11 14.60
N ASN A 459 -53.59 25.37 13.92
CA ASN A 459 -52.14 25.48 13.98
C ASN A 459 -51.68 26.34 12.78
N PRO A 460 -50.90 27.42 12.97
CA PRO A 460 -50.28 27.86 14.22
C PRO A 460 -51.26 28.54 15.19
N VAL A 461 -50.95 28.43 16.48
CA VAL A 461 -51.73 29.06 17.57
C VAL A 461 -51.26 30.50 17.71
N MET A 462 -52.21 31.44 17.72
CA MET A 462 -51.92 32.87 17.77
C MET A 462 -52.55 33.53 19.00
N TRP A 463 -51.79 34.42 19.63
CA TRP A 463 -52.25 35.29 20.71
C TRP A 463 -51.74 36.71 20.49
N SER A 464 -52.52 37.69 20.93
CA SER A 464 -52.01 39.07 21.09
C SER A 464 -51.06 39.12 22.31
N TYR A 465 -49.90 39.77 22.16
CA TYR A 465 -48.87 39.82 23.21
C TYR A 465 -49.39 40.34 24.55
N GLY A 466 -48.92 39.70 25.63
CA GLY A 466 -49.00 40.21 26.99
C GLY A 466 -47.82 41.08 27.37
N ILE A 467 -48.08 42.16 28.11
CA ILE A 467 -47.03 43.00 28.70
C ILE A 467 -47.08 42.84 30.22
N GLU A 468 -45.95 42.47 30.82
CA GLU A 468 -45.76 42.42 32.27
C GLU A 468 -44.48 43.21 32.59
N ASN A 469 -44.56 44.18 33.51
CA ASN A 469 -43.45 45.10 33.86
C ASN A 469 -42.80 45.82 32.65
N GLY A 470 -43.59 46.17 31.63
CA GLY A 470 -43.11 46.89 30.45
C GLY A 470 -42.32 46.03 29.45
N GLN A 471 -42.23 44.71 29.69
CA GLN A 471 -41.59 43.76 28.79
C GLN A 471 -42.63 42.76 28.25
N PRO A 472 -42.53 42.36 26.97
CA PRO A 472 -43.40 41.33 26.41
C PRO A 472 -43.09 39.98 27.09
N VAL A 473 -44.11 39.33 27.66
CA VAL A 473 -43.98 37.98 28.21
C VAL A 473 -43.80 37.02 27.03
N GLN A 474 -42.64 36.37 26.91
CA GLN A 474 -42.33 35.48 25.79
C GLN A 474 -42.52 33.99 26.10
N THR A 475 -42.60 33.63 27.38
CA THR A 475 -42.65 32.23 27.84
C THR A 475 -44.08 31.68 27.84
N CYS A 476 -44.26 30.51 27.21
CA CYS A 476 -45.46 29.68 27.34
C CYS A 476 -45.15 28.44 28.20
N SER A 477 -46.16 27.93 28.90
CA SER A 477 -46.12 26.64 29.58
C SER A 477 -46.93 25.62 28.77
N TYR A 478 -46.47 24.37 28.65
CA TYR A 478 -47.19 23.34 27.91
C TYR A 478 -47.10 21.96 28.56
N THR A 479 -48.11 21.14 28.30
CA THR A 479 -48.12 19.70 28.57
C THR A 479 -48.58 18.97 27.32
N TYR A 480 -48.19 17.72 27.15
CA TYR A 480 -48.69 16.90 26.06
C TYR A 480 -49.11 15.51 26.52
N GLU A 481 -50.06 14.95 25.79
CA GLU A 481 -50.59 13.61 25.97
C GLU A 481 -50.54 12.85 24.65
N ILE A 482 -49.96 11.66 24.64
CA ILE A 482 -49.88 10.77 23.49
C ILE A 482 -50.85 9.63 23.71
N GLY A 483 -51.81 9.45 22.80
CA GLY A 483 -52.70 8.30 22.77
C GLY A 483 -52.22 7.26 21.78
N TYR A 484 -52.00 6.02 22.24
CA TYR A 484 -51.56 4.90 21.41
C TYR A 484 -52.75 4.10 20.84
N ALA A 485 -52.53 3.37 19.75
CA ALA A 485 -53.55 2.57 19.08
C ALA A 485 -54.12 1.44 19.95
N ASN A 486 -53.38 1.01 20.98
CA ASN A 486 -53.82 0.01 21.96
C ASN A 486 -54.64 0.58 23.13
N GLY A 487 -55.01 1.86 23.10
CA GLY A 487 -55.81 2.54 24.11
C GLY A 487 -55.04 3.04 25.34
N LYS A 488 -53.72 2.82 25.42
CA LYS A 488 -52.89 3.41 26.47
C LYS A 488 -52.59 4.88 26.16
N THR A 489 -52.42 5.69 27.20
CA THR A 489 -52.03 7.10 27.08
C THR A 489 -50.79 7.40 27.91
N PHE A 490 -49.92 8.27 27.41
CA PHE A 490 -48.79 8.84 28.15
C PHE A 490 -49.00 10.34 28.28
N LYS A 491 -48.94 10.88 29.49
CA LYS A 491 -49.01 12.32 29.76
C LYS A 491 -47.73 12.81 30.40
N THR A 492 -47.24 13.96 29.97
CA THR A 492 -46.08 14.60 30.59
C THR A 492 -46.32 14.83 32.09
N PRO A 493 -45.40 14.41 32.98
CA PRO A 493 -45.61 14.48 34.43
C PRO A 493 -45.58 15.91 35.00
N GLN A 494 -44.90 16.85 34.32
CA GLN A 494 -44.84 18.26 34.70
C GLN A 494 -44.96 19.16 33.46
N ALA A 495 -45.47 20.37 33.67
CA ALA A 495 -45.55 21.38 32.62
C ALA A 495 -44.15 21.89 32.24
N GLN A 496 -43.88 21.95 30.94
CA GLN A 496 -42.62 22.40 30.37
C GLN A 496 -42.75 23.85 29.88
N LYS A 497 -41.64 24.60 29.87
CA LYS A 497 -41.62 26.00 29.42
C LYS A 497 -40.98 26.13 28.05
N ILE A 498 -41.45 27.10 27.25
CA ILE A 498 -40.88 27.45 25.95
C ILE A 498 -40.89 28.96 25.73
N ASP A 499 -39.75 29.52 25.30
CA ASP A 499 -39.59 30.94 24.99
C ASP A 499 -39.65 31.25 23.47
N GLY A 500 -39.60 30.21 22.64
CA GLY A 500 -39.59 30.30 21.17
C GLY A 500 -40.96 30.44 20.50
N SER A 501 -40.95 30.46 19.16
CA SER A 501 -42.16 30.52 18.31
C SER A 501 -42.49 29.18 17.64
N VAL A 502 -41.66 28.15 17.86
CA VAL A 502 -41.88 26.78 17.38
C VAL A 502 -41.73 25.81 18.53
N LEU A 503 -42.82 25.09 18.87
CA LEU A 503 -42.81 23.98 19.82
C LEU A 503 -42.63 22.67 19.07
N ASN A 504 -41.47 22.04 19.21
CA ASN A 504 -41.22 20.71 18.67
C ASN A 504 -41.52 19.64 19.72
N ILE A 505 -42.48 18.77 19.45
CA ILE A 505 -42.74 17.56 20.23
C ILE A 505 -42.15 16.38 19.46
N ASN A 506 -41.00 15.89 19.91
CA ASN A 506 -40.36 14.72 19.30
C ASN A 506 -40.93 13.44 19.93
N ILE A 507 -41.80 12.75 19.19
CA ILE A 507 -42.47 11.52 19.61
C ILE A 507 -41.74 10.26 19.11
N GLN A 508 -40.61 10.40 18.40
CA GLN A 508 -39.89 9.26 17.81
C GLN A 508 -39.10 8.43 18.83
N ASP A 509 -38.63 9.06 19.92
CA ASP A 509 -37.68 8.45 20.87
C ASP A 509 -38.19 8.44 22.33
N ILE A 510 -39.39 8.96 22.57
CA ILE A 510 -39.97 9.15 23.90
C ILE A 510 -41.29 8.40 23.97
N GLY A 511 -41.50 7.63 25.04
CA GLY A 511 -42.79 6.99 25.29
C GLY A 511 -43.01 5.64 24.60
N ILE A 512 -42.03 5.11 23.85
CA ILE A 512 -42.13 3.85 23.09
C ILE A 512 -40.86 2.99 23.18
N ALA A 513 -41.04 1.68 23.23
CA ALA A 513 -40.04 0.65 22.98
C ALA A 513 -40.04 0.38 21.48
N ARG A 514 -38.90 0.64 20.83
CA ARG A 514 -38.72 0.38 19.41
C ARG A 514 -37.43 -0.37 19.16
N ALA A 515 -37.51 -1.50 18.49
CA ALA A 515 -36.34 -2.27 18.06
C ALA A 515 -36.58 -2.86 16.66
N ASN A 516 -35.60 -2.66 15.79
CA ASN A 516 -35.54 -3.21 14.46
C ASN A 516 -34.29 -4.08 14.37
N ILE A 517 -34.48 -5.39 14.48
CA ILE A 517 -33.38 -6.34 14.61
C ILE A 517 -33.08 -6.95 13.24
N LYS A 518 -31.86 -6.74 12.77
CA LYS A 518 -31.39 -7.15 11.46
C LYS A 518 -30.19 -8.09 11.61
N GLY A 519 -30.18 -9.20 10.89
CA GLY A 519 -29.00 -10.04 10.79
C GLY A 519 -27.99 -9.39 9.86
N ASP A 520 -26.77 -9.16 10.34
CA ASP A 520 -25.70 -8.58 9.54
C ASP A 520 -24.47 -9.50 9.52
N ASN A 521 -23.84 -9.61 8.35
CA ASN A 521 -22.66 -10.44 8.11
C ASN A 521 -22.73 -11.87 8.69
N ILE A 522 -23.93 -12.46 8.77
CA ILE A 522 -24.12 -13.83 9.26
C ILE A 522 -23.80 -14.82 8.14
N ASP A 523 -22.77 -15.66 8.33
CA ASP A 523 -22.51 -16.78 7.43
C ASP A 523 -23.52 -17.92 7.66
N TRP A 524 -24.62 -17.89 6.92
CA TRP A 524 -25.67 -18.91 6.94
C TRP A 524 -25.24 -20.27 6.38
N GLN A 525 -24.02 -20.41 5.84
CA GLN A 525 -23.45 -21.73 5.57
C GLN A 525 -23.03 -22.43 6.86
N LEU A 526 -22.63 -21.66 7.88
CA LEU A 526 -22.21 -22.16 9.19
C LEU A 526 -23.34 -22.09 10.23
N VAL A 527 -24.10 -21.00 10.23
CA VAL A 527 -25.18 -20.73 11.19
C VAL A 527 -26.50 -21.28 10.65
N ASP A 528 -27.19 -22.10 11.45
CA ASP A 528 -28.55 -22.56 11.16
C ASP A 528 -29.58 -21.47 11.50
N ARG A 529 -29.50 -20.93 12.73
CA ARG A 529 -30.36 -19.83 13.19
C ARG A 529 -29.69 -18.99 14.26
N ALA A 530 -30.10 -17.72 14.36
CA ALA A 530 -29.73 -16.81 15.43
C ALA A 530 -30.97 -16.39 16.22
N GLN A 531 -31.04 -16.75 17.49
CA GLN A 531 -32.17 -16.46 18.35
C GLN A 531 -31.86 -15.27 19.27
N VAL A 532 -32.45 -14.12 18.96
CA VAL A 532 -32.19 -12.87 19.67
C VAL A 532 -33.24 -12.71 20.77
N THR A 533 -32.79 -12.60 22.01
CA THR A 533 -33.63 -12.15 23.12
C THR A 533 -33.31 -10.68 23.38
N TYR A 534 -34.33 -9.85 23.43
CA TYR A 534 -34.18 -8.44 23.74
C TYR A 534 -35.24 -7.97 24.74
N LYS A 535 -34.88 -6.98 25.55
CA LYS A 535 -35.77 -6.41 26.55
C LYS A 535 -35.59 -4.90 26.72
N PHE A 536 -36.67 -4.26 27.14
CA PHE A 536 -36.69 -2.88 27.59
C PHE A 536 -37.02 -2.86 29.09
N GLU A 537 -36.21 -2.16 29.88
CA GLU A 537 -36.34 -2.05 31.34
C GLU A 537 -36.60 -0.59 31.75
N PRO A 538 -37.83 -0.07 31.55
CA PRO A 538 -38.23 1.25 32.04
C PRO A 538 -38.23 1.32 33.58
N ASP A 539 -37.75 2.43 34.15
CA ASP A 539 -37.74 2.66 35.61
C ASP A 539 -39.15 2.55 36.21
N GLY A 540 -39.32 1.69 37.22
CA GLY A 540 -40.57 1.53 37.97
C GLY A 540 -41.69 0.76 37.24
N LEU A 541 -41.43 0.18 36.07
CA LEU A 541 -42.38 -0.62 35.30
C LEU A 541 -41.82 -2.03 35.01
N SER A 542 -42.70 -2.98 34.71
CA SER A 542 -42.27 -4.34 34.35
C SER A 542 -41.52 -4.36 33.02
N PRO A 543 -40.42 -5.12 32.91
CA PRO A 543 -39.67 -5.24 31.66
C PRO A 543 -40.50 -5.87 30.55
N ILE A 544 -40.31 -5.36 29.34
CA ILE A 544 -40.88 -5.95 28.13
C ILE A 544 -39.78 -6.80 27.49
N GLU A 545 -39.87 -8.12 27.61
CA GLU A 545 -38.94 -9.07 27.00
C GLU A 545 -39.59 -9.79 25.80
N LYS A 546 -38.82 -9.96 24.74
CA LYS A 546 -39.23 -10.63 23.51
C LYS A 546 -38.09 -11.48 22.97
N LYS A 547 -38.46 -12.53 22.22
CA LYS A 547 -37.55 -13.46 21.57
C LYS A 547 -37.92 -13.56 20.10
N ILE A 548 -36.95 -13.41 19.22
CA ILE A 548 -37.09 -13.54 17.77
C ILE A 548 -36.07 -14.53 17.23
N THR A 549 -36.32 -15.10 16.05
CA THR A 549 -35.39 -16.03 15.39
C THR A 549 -35.10 -15.53 13.99
N LEU A 550 -33.82 -15.34 13.69
CA LEU A 550 -33.30 -15.00 12.37
C LEU A 550 -32.78 -16.26 11.70
N THR A 551 -33.08 -16.41 10.41
CA THR A 551 -32.62 -17.51 9.56
C THR A 551 -32.23 -17.00 8.18
N GLN A 552 -31.63 -17.84 7.34
CA GLN A 552 -31.34 -17.48 5.94
C GLN A 552 -32.59 -17.00 5.17
N ALA A 553 -33.76 -17.59 5.45
CA ALA A 553 -35.01 -17.23 4.78
C ALA A 553 -35.65 -15.95 5.36
N LYS A 554 -35.40 -15.64 6.64
CA LYS A 554 -35.88 -14.45 7.32
C LYS A 554 -34.72 -13.82 8.12
N PRO A 555 -33.78 -13.11 7.44
CA PRO A 555 -32.60 -12.57 8.10
C PRO A 555 -32.90 -11.33 8.95
N ASN A 556 -34.07 -10.71 8.76
CA ASN A 556 -34.51 -9.53 9.49
C ASN A 556 -35.84 -9.82 10.19
N ALA A 557 -35.99 -9.30 11.41
CA ALA A 557 -37.26 -9.34 12.12
C ALA A 557 -38.19 -8.21 11.67
N ASP A 558 -39.49 -8.41 11.90
CA ASP A 558 -40.46 -7.33 11.76
C ASP A 558 -40.21 -6.27 12.83
N GLU A 559 -40.44 -5.00 12.50
CA GLU A 559 -40.21 -3.90 13.41
C GLU A 559 -41.09 -4.01 14.66
N PHE A 560 -40.46 -3.98 15.83
CA PHE A 560 -41.17 -4.00 17.10
C PHE A 560 -41.42 -2.58 17.59
N VAL A 561 -42.69 -2.25 17.86
CA VAL A 561 -43.11 -0.97 18.44
C VAL A 561 -44.21 -1.23 19.49
N GLU A 562 -43.93 -0.85 20.74
CA GLU A 562 -44.86 -0.89 21.88
C GLU A 562 -44.69 0.36 22.76
N PRO A 563 -45.75 0.90 23.39
CA PRO A 563 -45.61 2.07 24.25
C PRO A 563 -44.94 1.75 25.61
N LEU A 564 -43.89 2.50 25.94
CA LEU A 564 -43.23 2.56 27.24
C LEU A 564 -43.68 3.86 27.90
N LEU A 565 -44.54 3.82 28.91
CA LEU A 565 -45.20 5.01 29.49
C LEU A 565 -44.25 5.90 30.32
N VAL A 566 -43.09 6.27 29.77
CA VAL A 566 -41.99 6.98 30.42
C VAL A 566 -41.49 8.14 29.55
N ALA A 567 -41.06 9.22 30.21
CA ALA A 567 -40.63 10.46 29.55
C ALA A 567 -39.18 10.45 29.02
N LYS A 568 -38.45 9.35 29.22
CA LYS A 568 -37.03 9.22 28.84
C LYS A 568 -36.83 8.02 27.91
N PRO A 569 -35.88 8.09 26.95
CA PRO A 569 -35.49 6.93 26.16
C PRO A 569 -35.00 5.78 27.06
N VAL A 570 -35.49 4.57 26.79
CA VAL A 570 -35.07 3.34 27.48
C VAL A 570 -34.21 2.55 26.51
N PRO A 571 -32.96 2.20 26.85
CA PRO A 571 -32.11 1.43 25.95
C PRO A 571 -32.65 0.01 25.77
N VAL A 572 -32.42 -0.57 24.59
CA VAL A 572 -32.66 -1.98 24.36
C VAL A 572 -31.50 -2.78 24.92
N LYS A 573 -31.81 -3.79 25.74
CA LYS A 573 -30.86 -4.80 26.17
C LYS A 573 -31.04 -6.05 25.34
N TYR A 574 -29.99 -6.64 24.78
CA TYR A 574 -30.13 -7.86 23.97
C TYR A 574 -28.93 -8.83 24.09
N HIS A 575 -29.19 -10.09 23.78
CA HIS A 575 -28.17 -11.11 23.51
C HIS A 575 -28.68 -12.06 22.44
N THR A 576 -27.77 -12.81 21.82
CA THR A 576 -28.09 -13.71 20.72
C THR A 576 -27.57 -15.11 21.00
N GLU A 577 -28.45 -16.10 20.96
CA GLU A 577 -28.06 -17.50 20.91
C GLU A 577 -27.88 -17.91 19.44
N PHE A 578 -26.64 -18.19 19.04
CA PHE A 578 -26.35 -18.73 17.72
C PHE A 578 -26.37 -20.25 17.78
N VAL A 579 -27.08 -20.87 16.83
CA VAL A 579 -27.12 -22.32 16.63
C VAL A 579 -26.45 -22.62 15.28
N LEU A 580 -25.40 -23.43 15.30
CA LEU A 580 -24.66 -23.83 14.10
C LEU A 580 -25.28 -25.07 13.45
N LYS A 581 -24.93 -25.33 12.18
CA LYS A 581 -25.46 -26.50 11.44
C LYS A 581 -25.03 -27.85 12.00
N ASP A 582 -23.97 -27.91 12.78
CA ASP A 582 -23.55 -29.12 13.50
C ASP A 582 -24.33 -29.36 14.81
N GLY A 583 -25.25 -28.45 15.17
CA GLY A 583 -26.05 -28.49 16.39
C GLY A 583 -25.40 -27.82 17.60
N SER A 584 -24.15 -27.36 17.50
CA SER A 584 -23.50 -26.58 18.55
C SER A 584 -24.17 -25.21 18.72
N ARG A 585 -24.15 -24.69 19.95
CA ARG A 585 -24.79 -23.41 20.30
C ARG A 585 -24.00 -22.61 21.30
N PHE A 586 -24.11 -21.29 21.23
CA PHE A 586 -23.54 -20.37 22.22
C PHE A 586 -24.35 -19.09 22.30
N VAL A 587 -24.31 -18.44 23.47
CA VAL A 587 -24.92 -17.12 23.69
C VAL A 587 -23.83 -16.06 23.59
N TYR A 588 -24.12 -14.99 22.86
CA TYR A 588 -23.24 -13.87 22.63
C TYR A 588 -23.97 -12.55 22.84
N ALA A 589 -23.36 -11.65 23.60
CA ALA A 589 -23.82 -10.28 23.77
C ALA A 589 -22.64 -9.33 23.49
N PRO A 590 -22.77 -8.39 22.54
CA PRO A 590 -21.73 -7.38 22.29
C PRO A 590 -21.41 -6.55 23.54
N GLY A 591 -20.13 -6.38 23.88
CA GLY A 591 -19.70 -5.67 25.09
C GLY A 591 -18.19 -5.43 25.15
N SER A 592 -17.74 -4.67 26.17
CA SER A 592 -16.30 -4.37 26.33
C SER A 592 -15.49 -5.66 26.54
N GLN A 593 -14.37 -5.80 25.84
CA GLN A 593 -13.58 -7.05 25.80
C GLN A 593 -13.00 -7.53 27.15
N LYS A 594 -13.17 -6.75 28.23
CA LYS A 594 -12.61 -7.04 29.55
C LYS A 594 -13.55 -7.80 30.48
N GLU A 595 -14.85 -7.81 30.24
CA GLU A 595 -15.82 -8.48 31.10
C GLU A 595 -16.85 -9.24 30.27
N LYS A 596 -17.22 -10.45 30.73
CA LYS A 596 -18.34 -11.20 30.18
C LYS A 596 -19.61 -10.39 30.46
N VAL A 597 -20.23 -9.86 29.41
CA VAL A 597 -21.50 -9.14 29.52
C VAL A 597 -22.64 -10.09 29.18
N ASP A 598 -23.62 -10.24 30.06
CA ASP A 598 -24.78 -11.11 29.82
C ASP A 598 -25.79 -10.47 28.84
N TRP A 599 -25.80 -9.13 28.74
CA TRP A 599 -26.69 -8.34 27.89
C TRP A 599 -25.98 -7.13 27.29
N ALA A 600 -25.96 -7.01 25.96
CA ALA A 600 -25.56 -5.79 25.27
C ALA A 600 -26.61 -4.71 25.50
N THR A 601 -26.19 -3.45 25.58
CA THR A 601 -27.10 -2.30 25.81
C THR A 601 -26.87 -1.26 24.72
N ASP A 602 -27.93 -0.87 24.01
CA ASP A 602 -27.88 0.15 22.96
C ASP A 602 -29.07 1.12 23.06
N TYR A 603 -28.87 2.38 22.69
CA TYR A 603 -29.92 3.40 22.58
C TYR A 603 -30.45 3.55 21.15
N LYS A 604 -29.83 2.86 20.18
CA LYS A 604 -30.29 2.83 18.79
C LYS A 604 -31.52 1.95 18.62
N THR A 605 -32.34 2.31 17.64
CA THR A 605 -33.52 1.54 17.24
C THR A 605 -33.17 0.39 16.30
N ASP A 606 -32.19 0.58 15.41
CA ASP A 606 -31.65 -0.46 14.54
C ASP A 606 -30.55 -1.23 15.26
N ILE A 607 -30.76 -2.54 15.47
CA ILE A 607 -29.81 -3.45 16.11
C ILE A 607 -29.34 -4.47 15.09
N TYR A 608 -28.04 -4.45 14.81
CA TYR A 608 -27.38 -5.36 13.88
C TYR A 608 -26.80 -6.54 14.66
N ILE A 609 -27.20 -7.75 14.26
CA ILE A 609 -26.80 -8.99 14.90
C ILE A 609 -25.69 -9.60 14.08
N GLU A 610 -24.48 -9.52 14.61
CA GLU A 610 -23.27 -10.10 14.03
C GLU A 610 -22.75 -11.23 14.93
N PRO A 611 -22.39 -12.39 14.38
CA PRO A 611 -21.70 -13.40 15.14
C PRO A 611 -20.27 -12.95 15.47
N PRO A 612 -19.66 -13.40 16.58
CA PRO A 612 -18.27 -13.06 16.92
C PRO A 612 -17.23 -13.80 16.04
N PHE A 613 -17.64 -14.28 14.86
CA PHE A 613 -16.79 -15.06 13.96
C PHE A 613 -16.00 -14.17 13.01
N LEU A 614 -14.77 -14.59 12.75
CA LEU A 614 -14.00 -14.15 11.60
C LEU A 614 -14.09 -15.22 10.50
N ALA A 615 -13.33 -15.04 9.41
CA ALA A 615 -13.32 -15.98 8.30
C ALA A 615 -13.03 -17.42 8.78
N PRO A 616 -13.82 -18.42 8.35
CA PRO A 616 -13.65 -19.79 8.81
C PRO A 616 -12.30 -20.35 8.37
N ARG A 617 -11.72 -21.21 9.22
CA ARG A 617 -10.45 -21.89 8.96
C ARG A 617 -10.70 -23.36 8.69
N THR A 618 -9.98 -23.90 7.71
CA THR A 618 -9.99 -25.32 7.39
C THR A 618 -8.70 -25.97 7.91
N TYR A 619 -8.84 -26.96 8.77
CA TYR A 619 -7.76 -27.84 9.20
C TYR A 619 -7.73 -29.10 8.33
N THR A 620 -6.53 -29.55 7.96
CA THR A 620 -6.27 -30.84 7.32
C THR A 620 -5.73 -31.81 8.35
N ILE A 621 -6.44 -32.91 8.56
CA ILE A 621 -6.17 -33.89 9.60
C ILE A 621 -5.53 -35.11 8.94
N LEU A 622 -4.36 -35.47 9.45
CA LEU A 622 -3.55 -36.60 9.00
C LEU A 622 -3.34 -37.62 10.14
N PRO A 623 -3.26 -38.92 9.83
CA PRO A 623 -2.90 -39.91 10.82
C PRO A 623 -1.41 -39.86 11.15
N SER A 624 -1.06 -40.10 12.41
CA SER A 624 0.33 -40.27 12.90
C SER A 624 0.55 -41.68 13.40
N GLY A 625 1.60 -42.36 12.91
CA GLY A 625 1.93 -43.74 13.32
C GLY A 625 1.04 -44.81 12.68
N LEU A 626 0.42 -44.54 11.53
CA LEU A 626 -0.35 -45.52 10.76
C LEU A 626 0.60 -46.38 9.92
N ASP A 627 0.93 -47.58 10.41
CA ASP A 627 1.80 -48.55 9.75
C ASP A 627 1.07 -49.89 9.46
N SER A 628 1.81 -50.89 8.95
CA SER A 628 1.25 -52.21 8.63
C SER A 628 0.71 -53.00 9.83
N ASN A 629 1.04 -52.59 11.06
CA ASN A 629 0.57 -53.22 12.29
C ASN A 629 -0.67 -52.54 12.86
N VAL A 630 -0.98 -51.32 12.42
CA VAL A 630 -2.16 -50.56 12.84
C VAL A 630 -3.35 -50.85 11.92
N ARG A 631 -4.43 -51.35 12.51
CA ARG A 631 -5.69 -51.62 11.82
C ARG A 631 -6.49 -50.33 11.60
N LEU A 632 -6.58 -49.49 12.64
CA LEU A 632 -7.47 -48.34 12.69
C LEU A 632 -6.95 -47.28 13.67
N ILE A 633 -7.02 -46.02 13.29
CA ILE A 633 -6.89 -44.87 14.20
C ILE A 633 -8.23 -44.13 14.22
N ALA A 634 -8.93 -44.13 15.35
CA ALA A 634 -10.15 -43.36 15.56
C ALA A 634 -9.84 -42.18 16.48
N SER A 635 -10.14 -40.95 16.06
CA SER A 635 -9.85 -39.75 16.83
C SER A 635 -11.06 -38.83 16.89
N THR A 636 -11.29 -38.17 18.02
CA THR A 636 -12.27 -37.09 18.15
C THR A 636 -11.54 -35.80 18.45
N LEU A 637 -11.55 -34.86 17.51
CA LEU A 637 -11.03 -33.51 17.72
C LEU A 637 -12.10 -32.66 18.42
N LYS A 638 -11.68 -31.85 19.37
CA LYS A 638 -12.51 -30.97 20.19
C LYS A 638 -12.00 -29.54 20.09
N TYR A 639 -12.84 -28.64 19.58
CA TYR A 639 -12.55 -27.22 19.45
C TYR A 639 -13.41 -26.43 20.44
N THR A 640 -12.78 -25.88 21.48
CA THR A 640 -13.47 -25.21 22.59
C THR A 640 -13.14 -23.73 22.59
N VAL A 641 -14.12 -22.87 22.86
CA VAL A 641 -13.91 -21.41 22.99
C VAL A 641 -14.32 -20.97 24.39
N PRO A 642 -13.39 -20.93 25.37
CA PRO A 642 -13.73 -20.68 26.78
C PRO A 642 -14.46 -19.36 27.03
N ALA A 643 -14.18 -18.33 26.22
CA ALA A 643 -14.84 -17.03 26.31
C ALA A 643 -16.36 -17.09 26.01
N LEU A 644 -16.81 -18.14 25.34
CA LEU A 644 -18.22 -18.39 25.00
C LEU A 644 -18.85 -19.48 25.89
N GLY A 645 -18.28 -19.72 27.08
CA GLY A 645 -18.75 -20.75 28.01
C GLY A 645 -18.45 -22.16 27.50
N ASP A 646 -19.48 -23.01 27.41
CA ASP A 646 -19.36 -24.43 27.05
C ASP A 646 -19.31 -24.68 25.52
N PHE A 647 -19.09 -23.62 24.73
CA PHE A 647 -19.07 -23.76 23.27
C PHE A 647 -17.95 -24.70 22.81
N THR A 648 -18.37 -25.84 22.26
CA THR A 648 -17.51 -26.93 21.81
C THR A 648 -18.01 -27.47 20.48
N ILE A 649 -17.09 -27.61 19.52
CA ILE A 649 -17.33 -28.33 18.26
C ILE A 649 -16.51 -29.64 18.31
N ASN A 650 -17.18 -30.76 18.08
CA ASN A 650 -16.52 -32.08 18.00
C ASN A 650 -16.45 -32.55 16.56
N PHE A 651 -15.32 -33.13 16.17
CA PHE A 651 -15.09 -33.68 14.84
C PHE A 651 -14.49 -35.08 14.93
N PRO A 652 -15.33 -36.13 14.87
CA PRO A 652 -14.87 -37.50 14.85
C PRO A 652 -14.27 -37.84 13.47
N VAL A 653 -13.09 -38.46 13.48
CA VAL A 653 -12.38 -38.92 12.28
C VAL A 653 -11.85 -40.32 12.49
N THR A 654 -11.64 -41.03 11.39
CA THR A 654 -11.11 -42.38 11.41
C THR A 654 -10.20 -42.60 10.21
N PHE A 655 -9.06 -43.25 10.44
CA PHE A 655 -8.03 -43.55 9.46
C PHE A 655 -7.67 -45.03 9.46
N GLN A 656 -7.60 -45.60 8.26
CA GLN A 656 -7.11 -46.93 7.93
C GLN A 656 -6.01 -46.81 6.88
N ASN A 657 -5.26 -47.88 6.63
CA ASN A 657 -4.24 -47.89 5.59
C ASN A 657 -4.84 -47.39 4.26
N SER A 658 -4.15 -46.48 3.55
CA SER A 658 -4.64 -45.73 2.37
C SER A 658 -5.75 -44.68 2.58
N SER A 659 -6.10 -44.32 3.82
CA SER A 659 -7.08 -43.23 4.05
C SER A 659 -6.56 -41.87 3.60
N GLU A 660 -7.40 -41.15 2.85
CA GLU A 660 -7.16 -39.76 2.48
C GLU A 660 -7.20 -38.82 3.70
N PRO A 661 -6.48 -37.68 3.65
CA PRO A 661 -6.58 -36.63 4.67
C PRO A 661 -8.03 -36.17 4.87
N LYS A 662 -8.40 -35.85 6.11
CA LYS A 662 -9.75 -35.33 6.42
C LYS A 662 -9.71 -33.81 6.56
N SER A 663 -10.72 -33.12 6.08
CA SER A 663 -10.82 -31.65 6.21
C SER A 663 -11.89 -31.28 7.24
N TRP A 664 -11.54 -30.36 8.14
CA TRP A 664 -12.44 -29.85 9.17
C TRP A 664 -12.49 -28.32 9.13
N LYS A 665 -13.68 -27.76 8.87
CA LYS A 665 -13.90 -26.32 8.83
C LYS A 665 -14.50 -25.84 10.16
N VAL A 666 -13.86 -24.86 10.81
CA VAL A 666 -14.34 -24.26 12.06
C VAL A 666 -14.36 -22.73 11.98
N PRO A 667 -15.22 -22.04 12.74
CA PRO A 667 -15.17 -20.59 12.88
C PRO A 667 -13.87 -20.15 13.57
N THR A 668 -13.33 -19.00 13.16
CA THR A 668 -12.24 -18.35 13.88
C THR A 668 -12.77 -17.17 14.68
N PHE A 669 -12.01 -16.75 15.69
CA PHE A 669 -12.41 -15.71 16.63
C PHE A 669 -11.33 -14.65 16.79
N PRO A 670 -11.68 -13.42 17.21
CA PRO A 670 -10.71 -12.39 17.56
C PRO A 670 -9.73 -12.86 18.64
N ALA A 671 -8.57 -12.21 18.73
CA ALA A 671 -7.52 -12.57 19.70
C ALA A 671 -7.98 -12.58 21.18
N SER A 672 -8.99 -11.76 21.51
CA SER A 672 -9.62 -11.73 22.84
C SER A 672 -10.38 -13.02 23.20
N MET A 673 -10.71 -13.87 22.21
CA MET A 673 -11.44 -15.11 22.37
C MET A 673 -10.60 -16.29 21.86
N THR A 674 -9.51 -16.60 22.57
CA THR A 674 -8.56 -17.63 22.15
C THR A 674 -9.19 -19.03 22.28
N PRO A 675 -9.38 -19.78 21.17
CA PRO A 675 -9.89 -21.13 21.22
C PRO A 675 -8.80 -22.12 21.66
N LYS A 676 -9.22 -23.33 22.04
CA LYS A 676 -8.35 -24.48 22.36
C LYS A 676 -8.71 -25.65 21.43
N LEU A 677 -7.70 -26.34 20.92
CA LEU A 677 -7.87 -27.53 20.09
C LEU A 677 -7.22 -28.73 20.79
N GLU A 678 -8.05 -29.71 21.12
CA GLU A 678 -7.67 -30.95 21.79
C GLU A 678 -8.14 -32.14 20.95
N TYR A 679 -7.51 -33.29 21.12
CA TYR A 679 -7.97 -34.53 20.48
C TYR A 679 -7.77 -35.74 21.39
N ASP A 680 -8.67 -36.71 21.26
CA ASP A 680 -8.58 -38.00 21.94
C ASP A 680 -8.60 -39.11 20.89
N THR A 681 -7.57 -39.95 20.89
CA THR A 681 -7.31 -40.93 19.83
C THR A 681 -7.19 -42.33 20.38
N GLN A 682 -7.93 -43.26 19.80
CA GLN A 682 -7.82 -44.68 20.01
C GLN A 682 -7.18 -45.34 18.78
N ILE A 683 -6.13 -46.12 19.01
CA ILE A 683 -5.41 -46.87 17.98
C ILE A 683 -5.67 -48.34 18.21
N PHE A 684 -6.16 -49.03 17.19
CA PHE A 684 -6.41 -50.48 17.20
C PHE A 684 -5.37 -51.16 16.33
N PHE A 685 -4.68 -52.15 16.90
CA PHE A 685 -3.65 -52.93 16.21
C PHE A 685 -4.24 -54.20 15.60
N ASN A 686 -3.50 -54.80 14.66
CA ASN A 686 -3.91 -56.04 13.99
C ASN A 686 -3.91 -57.26 14.93
N ASP A 687 -3.19 -57.20 16.05
CA ASP A 687 -3.15 -58.22 17.10
C ASP A 687 -4.33 -58.12 18.11
N ALA A 688 -5.35 -57.32 17.79
CA ALA A 688 -6.52 -57.01 18.60
C ALA A 688 -6.26 -56.20 19.89
N THR A 689 -5.03 -55.73 20.13
CA THR A 689 -4.75 -54.76 21.20
C THR A 689 -5.16 -53.34 20.79
N HIS A 690 -5.27 -52.44 21.77
CA HIS A 690 -5.51 -51.02 21.52
C HIS A 690 -4.71 -50.11 22.46
N SER A 691 -4.57 -48.84 22.08
CA SER A 691 -3.93 -47.81 22.89
C SER A 691 -4.68 -46.49 22.75
N GLN A 692 -4.68 -45.67 23.81
CA GLN A 692 -5.33 -44.37 23.82
C GLN A 692 -4.30 -43.25 24.03
N TYR A 693 -4.45 -42.17 23.28
CA TYR A 693 -3.61 -40.99 23.33
C TYR A 693 -4.45 -39.72 23.31
N GLN A 694 -4.19 -38.83 24.25
CA GLN A 694 -4.74 -37.49 24.27
C GLN A 694 -3.66 -36.48 23.89
N GLY A 695 -4.03 -35.44 23.17
CA GLY A 695 -3.13 -34.38 22.77
C GLY A 695 -3.83 -33.05 22.56
N SER A 696 -3.03 -32.01 22.34
CA SER A 696 -3.50 -30.69 21.95
C SER A 696 -2.75 -30.22 20.72
N ALA A 697 -3.40 -29.41 19.88
CA ALA A 697 -2.77 -28.79 18.73
C ALA A 697 -2.77 -27.27 18.89
N LEU A 698 -1.77 -26.61 18.28
CA LEU A 698 -1.71 -25.17 18.26
C LEU A 698 -2.77 -24.60 17.31
N VAL A 699 -3.65 -23.78 17.87
CA VAL A 699 -4.60 -22.97 17.10
C VAL A 699 -3.78 -22.00 16.24
N GLY A 700 -3.72 -22.27 14.94
CA GLY A 700 -2.84 -21.54 14.03
C GLY A 700 -2.27 -22.40 12.91
N GLN A 701 -2.03 -23.69 13.17
CA GLN A 701 -1.48 -24.62 12.18
C GLN A 701 -2.60 -25.23 11.32
N SER A 702 -2.48 -25.16 10.00
CA SER A 702 -3.48 -25.74 9.09
C SER A 702 -3.46 -27.27 9.02
N LEU A 703 -2.41 -27.90 9.58
CA LEU A 703 -2.20 -29.34 9.56
C LEU A 703 -2.25 -29.88 10.99
N ILE A 704 -3.05 -30.92 11.24
CA ILE A 704 -3.17 -31.57 12.55
C ILE A 704 -2.87 -33.06 12.38
N PHE A 705 -1.94 -33.58 13.17
CA PHE A 705 -1.64 -35.01 13.21
C PHE A 705 -2.36 -35.66 14.40
N VAL A 706 -3.15 -36.70 14.13
CA VAL A 706 -3.86 -37.49 15.16
C VAL A 706 -3.38 -38.94 15.13
N GLY A 707 -3.07 -39.51 16.29
CA GLY A 707 -2.44 -40.83 16.39
C GLY A 707 -1.37 -40.87 17.46
N ILE A 708 -0.27 -41.58 17.19
CA ILE A 708 0.85 -41.64 18.13
C ILE A 708 1.51 -40.26 18.16
N PRO A 709 1.67 -39.63 19.34
CA PRO A 709 2.34 -38.33 19.47
C PRO A 709 3.76 -38.37 18.88
N GLN A 710 4.18 -37.29 18.22
CA GLN A 710 5.46 -37.23 17.51
C GLN A 710 6.66 -37.41 18.46
N GLU A 711 6.54 -36.96 19.70
CA GLU A 711 7.53 -37.18 20.74
C GLU A 711 7.67 -38.64 21.16
N LYS A 712 6.65 -39.47 20.87
CA LYS A 712 6.65 -40.93 21.08
C LYS A 712 6.92 -41.71 19.79
N LEU A 713 7.44 -41.05 18.75
CA LEU A 713 7.87 -41.69 17.51
C LEU A 713 9.34 -41.41 17.27
N LEU A 714 10.08 -42.47 16.92
CA LEU A 714 11.37 -42.35 16.26
C LEU A 714 11.13 -42.38 14.76
N ASN A 715 11.33 -41.24 14.10
CA ASN A 715 11.26 -41.11 12.64
C ASN A 715 12.68 -40.90 12.10
N VAL A 716 13.13 -41.81 11.24
CA VAL A 716 14.41 -41.75 10.55
C VAL A 716 14.15 -41.67 9.06
N GLY A 717 14.50 -40.53 8.45
CA GLY A 717 14.62 -40.43 7.00
C GLY A 717 15.87 -41.15 6.52
N ILE A 718 15.80 -41.80 5.37
CA ILE A 718 16.94 -42.45 4.73
C ILE A 718 17.10 -41.77 3.38
N ASP A 719 18.25 -41.14 3.18
CA ASP A 719 18.50 -40.25 2.04
C ASP A 719 19.69 -40.74 1.22
N GLU A 720 19.42 -41.10 -0.03
CA GLU A 720 20.41 -41.50 -1.03
C GLU A 720 20.79 -40.38 -2.01
N THR A 721 20.13 -39.23 -1.97
CA THR A 721 20.19 -38.21 -3.05
C THR A 721 21.58 -37.59 -3.23
N GLY A 722 22.40 -37.56 -2.18
CA GLY A 722 23.78 -37.06 -2.23
C GLY A 722 24.81 -38.05 -2.81
N LEU A 723 24.44 -39.30 -3.07
CA LEU A 723 25.39 -40.33 -3.54
C LEU A 723 25.79 -40.13 -5.00
N GLN A 724 26.96 -39.53 -5.20
CA GLN A 724 27.53 -39.31 -6.53
C GLN A 724 27.85 -40.64 -7.24
N ASN A 725 27.54 -40.68 -8.54
CA ASN A 725 27.83 -41.78 -9.46
C ASN A 725 27.32 -43.15 -8.97
N PHE A 726 26.15 -43.20 -8.32
CA PHE A 726 25.56 -44.43 -7.79
C PHE A 726 25.56 -45.56 -8.83
N ALA A 727 25.09 -45.26 -10.05
CA ALA A 727 25.01 -46.23 -11.13
C ALA A 727 26.37 -46.73 -11.62
N GLU A 728 27.47 -46.02 -11.40
CA GLU A 728 28.82 -46.46 -11.78
C GLU A 728 29.47 -47.30 -10.67
N ARG A 729 29.10 -47.06 -9.42
CA ARG A 729 29.71 -47.66 -8.22
C ARG A 729 28.96 -48.91 -7.74
N PHE A 730 27.63 -48.85 -7.70
CA PHE A 730 26.81 -49.82 -6.98
C PHE A 730 25.73 -50.45 -7.87
N GLU A 731 25.48 -51.74 -7.65
CA GLU A 731 24.27 -52.40 -8.17
C GLU A 731 23.09 -52.13 -7.24
N ARG A 732 23.33 -52.16 -5.92
CA ARG A 732 22.31 -51.98 -4.89
C ARG A 732 22.90 -51.67 -3.52
N ILE A 733 22.18 -50.90 -2.72
CA ILE A 733 22.45 -50.70 -1.29
C ILE A 733 21.22 -51.13 -0.50
N LYS A 734 21.42 -51.98 0.53
CA LYS A 734 20.39 -52.28 1.52
C LYS A 734 20.74 -51.63 2.85
N VAL A 735 19.77 -50.99 3.48
CA VAL A 735 19.91 -50.39 4.82
C VAL A 735 19.20 -51.28 5.83
N GLN A 736 19.95 -51.79 6.80
CA GLN A 736 19.42 -52.53 7.95
C GLN A 736 19.29 -51.58 9.13
N LEU A 737 18.10 -51.49 9.71
CA LEU A 737 17.81 -50.65 10.88
C LEU A 737 17.30 -51.50 12.04
N LEU A 738 17.88 -51.25 13.22
CA LEU A 738 17.58 -51.96 14.46
C LEU A 738 17.33 -50.97 15.59
N TYR A 739 16.16 -51.04 16.20
CA TYR A 739 15.82 -50.32 17.43
C TYR A 739 15.65 -51.32 18.58
N GLU A 740 16.26 -51.01 19.73
CA GLU A 740 16.25 -51.86 20.92
C GLU A 740 15.91 -51.01 22.15
N ASP A 741 14.88 -51.41 22.87
CA ASP A 741 14.51 -50.88 24.18
C ASP A 741 14.36 -52.07 25.13
N ALA A 742 15.49 -52.48 25.71
CA ALA A 742 15.57 -53.64 26.57
C ALA A 742 14.71 -53.50 27.84
N LYS A 743 14.50 -52.28 28.33
CA LYS A 743 13.69 -52.01 29.53
C LYS A 743 12.21 -52.26 29.27
N ASN A 744 11.76 -52.04 28.04
CA ASN A 744 10.38 -52.28 27.62
C ASN A 744 10.22 -53.53 26.74
N GLU A 745 11.26 -54.38 26.65
CA GLU A 745 11.30 -55.61 25.85
C GLU A 745 10.99 -55.40 24.35
N ILE A 746 11.32 -54.24 23.79
CA ILE A 746 11.08 -53.94 22.38
C ILE A 746 12.35 -54.18 21.59
N ARG A 747 12.23 -54.98 20.52
CA ARG A 747 13.23 -55.08 19.47
C ARG A 747 12.56 -55.00 18.12
N LYS A 748 12.91 -53.98 17.33
CA LYS A 748 12.39 -53.78 15.97
C LYS A 748 13.54 -53.82 14.98
N ASP A 749 13.49 -54.80 14.09
CA ASP A 749 14.54 -55.06 13.09
C ASP A 749 13.90 -55.07 11.70
N ASP A 750 14.36 -54.17 10.83
CA ASP A 750 13.86 -54.04 9.45
C ASP A 750 15.03 -54.13 8.46
N GLU A 751 15.42 -55.36 8.10
CA GLU A 751 16.58 -55.63 7.23
C GLU A 751 16.30 -55.58 5.72
N ASN A 752 15.03 -55.69 5.30
CA ASN A 752 14.66 -55.83 3.89
C ASN A 752 13.74 -54.72 3.37
N LYS A 753 13.42 -53.72 4.21
CA LYS A 753 12.47 -52.66 3.86
C LYS A 753 13.11 -51.59 2.96
N PHE A 754 14.37 -51.25 3.20
CA PHE A 754 15.04 -50.11 2.55
C PHE A 754 16.11 -50.59 1.59
N VAL A 755 15.76 -50.56 0.30
CA VAL A 755 16.57 -51.10 -0.78
C VAL A 755 16.65 -50.08 -1.91
N PHE A 756 17.85 -49.66 -2.27
CA PHE A 756 18.13 -48.63 -3.26
C PHE A 756 18.85 -49.23 -4.47
N GLN A 757 18.33 -49.02 -5.68
CA GLN A 757 18.89 -49.54 -6.94
C GLN A 757 18.96 -48.43 -8.01
N SER A 758 19.83 -48.60 -9.01
CA SER A 758 19.95 -47.66 -10.11
C SER A 758 18.63 -47.58 -10.91
N GLY A 759 18.07 -46.37 -11.04
CA GLY A 759 16.82 -46.11 -11.76
C GLY A 759 15.57 -45.96 -10.86
N ASP A 760 15.68 -46.23 -9.56
CA ASP A 760 14.61 -45.95 -8.59
C ASP A 760 14.59 -44.46 -8.22
N ASN A 761 13.64 -43.69 -8.75
CA ASN A 761 13.39 -42.29 -8.36
C ASN A 761 12.57 -42.23 -7.05
N LYS A 762 13.04 -42.85 -5.97
CA LYS A 762 12.40 -42.71 -4.66
C LYS A 762 12.93 -41.46 -3.98
N ILE A 763 12.01 -40.66 -3.45
CA ILE A 763 12.33 -39.53 -2.57
C ILE A 763 12.32 -40.09 -1.14
N VAL A 764 13.37 -39.78 -0.37
CA VAL A 764 13.56 -40.02 1.08
C VAL A 764 12.57 -41.01 1.69
N ASP A 765 12.99 -42.26 1.85
CA ASP A 765 12.15 -43.27 2.50
C ASP A 765 12.20 -43.07 4.03
N ARG A 766 11.11 -43.41 4.73
CA ARG A 766 11.02 -43.18 6.19
C ARG A 766 10.83 -44.46 6.97
N TRP A 767 11.64 -44.60 8.02
CA TRP A 767 11.48 -45.60 9.06
C TRP A 767 10.85 -44.97 10.31
N SER A 768 9.79 -45.59 10.84
CA SER A 768 9.05 -45.09 11.99
C SER A 768 8.90 -46.19 13.03
N VAL A 769 9.26 -45.89 14.28
CA VAL A 769 9.14 -46.81 15.42
C VAL A 769 8.43 -46.12 16.60
N PRO A 770 7.33 -46.69 17.12
CA PRO A 770 6.71 -46.21 18.35
C PRO A 770 7.63 -46.41 19.56
N LEU A 771 7.84 -45.35 20.33
CA LEU A 771 8.69 -45.33 21.52
C LEU A 771 7.84 -45.50 22.79
N LYS A 772 8.27 -46.41 23.67
CA LYS A 772 7.76 -46.49 25.05
C LYS A 772 8.49 -45.51 25.96
N ASP A 773 9.81 -45.33 25.75
CA ASP A 773 10.60 -44.25 26.35
C ASP A 773 10.87 -43.15 25.30
N PRO A 774 10.26 -41.95 25.41
CA PRO A 774 10.46 -40.85 24.47
C PRO A 774 11.90 -40.32 24.38
N LEU A 775 12.74 -40.61 25.38
CA LEU A 775 14.14 -40.18 25.42
C LEU A 775 15.07 -41.14 24.69
N LEU A 776 14.64 -42.39 24.50
CA LEU A 776 15.42 -43.40 23.79
C LEU A 776 15.20 -43.27 22.27
N LYS A 777 15.87 -42.29 21.67
CA LYS A 777 15.81 -42.01 20.22
C LYS A 777 17.00 -42.54 19.42
N SER A 778 17.87 -43.33 20.06
CA SER A 778 18.97 -43.98 19.36
C SER A 778 18.52 -45.25 18.65
N TYR A 779 19.13 -45.52 17.50
CA TYR A 779 18.96 -46.75 16.74
C TYR A 779 20.32 -47.22 16.23
N LYS A 780 20.35 -48.42 15.67
CA LYS A 780 21.53 -49.02 15.06
C LYS A 780 21.30 -49.18 13.57
N TYR A 781 22.34 -48.93 12.77
CA TYR A 781 22.30 -49.17 11.33
C TYR A 781 23.49 -49.98 10.84
N ARG A 782 23.28 -50.67 9.72
CA ARG A 782 24.34 -51.30 8.92
C ARG A 782 23.93 -51.34 7.45
N LEU A 783 24.88 -51.13 6.55
CA LEU A 783 24.66 -51.21 5.12
C LEU A 783 25.20 -52.52 4.55
N LEU A 784 24.45 -53.12 3.63
CA LEU A 784 24.95 -54.14 2.71
C LEU A 784 25.04 -53.53 1.32
N ILE A 785 26.27 -53.22 0.91
CA ILE A 785 26.60 -52.58 -0.37
C ILE A 785 26.98 -53.66 -1.36
N ARG A 786 26.23 -53.76 -2.47
CA ARG A 786 26.59 -54.61 -3.60
C ARG A 786 27.26 -53.74 -4.65
N HIS A 787 28.59 -53.80 -4.69
CA HIS A 787 29.43 -52.98 -5.57
C HIS A 787 29.50 -53.59 -6.97
N LYS A 788 29.65 -52.77 -8.01
CA LYS A 788 29.80 -53.22 -9.41
C LYS A 788 31.11 -53.94 -9.71
N ALA A 789 32.02 -54.00 -8.74
CA ALA A 789 33.31 -54.65 -8.91
C ALA A 789 33.13 -56.16 -8.78
N VAL A 790 33.91 -56.92 -9.53
CA VAL A 790 33.85 -58.38 -9.55
C VAL A 790 35.07 -58.93 -8.83
N PHE A 791 34.85 -59.89 -7.96
CA PHE A 791 35.89 -60.61 -7.24
C PHE A 791 35.68 -62.12 -7.44
N ASN A 792 36.68 -62.82 -7.99
CA ASN A 792 36.62 -64.25 -8.31
C ASN A 792 35.38 -64.66 -9.14
N GLY A 793 34.95 -63.82 -10.09
CA GLY A 793 33.78 -64.08 -10.93
C GLY A 793 32.41 -63.83 -10.28
N ALA A 794 32.37 -63.35 -9.03
CA ALA A 794 31.15 -62.97 -8.33
C ALA A 794 31.11 -61.47 -8.02
N GLY A 795 29.90 -60.90 -7.87
CA GLY A 795 29.73 -59.51 -7.44
C GLY A 795 30.25 -59.27 -6.03
N LEU A 796 30.88 -58.12 -5.81
CA LEU A 796 31.49 -57.76 -4.54
C LEU A 796 30.43 -57.24 -3.54
N ASN A 797 30.22 -57.97 -2.45
CA ASN A 797 29.38 -57.53 -1.34
C ASN A 797 30.26 -56.99 -0.20
N LEU A 798 29.93 -55.80 0.29
CA LEU A 798 30.65 -55.11 1.36
C LEU A 798 29.67 -54.71 2.46
N TYR A 799 30.06 -54.94 3.71
CA TYR A 799 29.33 -54.43 4.87
C TYR A 799 29.95 -53.11 5.34
N TRP A 800 29.10 -52.11 5.59
CA TRP A 800 29.57 -50.84 6.09
C TRP A 800 28.55 -50.17 7.03
N PRO A 801 28.93 -49.84 8.28
CA PRO A 801 30.08 -50.40 9.00
C PRO A 801 30.00 -51.95 9.11
N LEU A 802 31.10 -52.62 9.48
CA LEU A 802 31.11 -54.10 9.60
C LEU A 802 30.11 -54.60 10.63
N GLU A 803 30.08 -53.92 11.77
CA GLU A 803 29.11 -54.12 12.84
C GLU A 803 28.07 -52.99 12.84
N PHE A 804 26.95 -53.24 13.50
CA PHE A 804 25.91 -52.22 13.68
C PHE A 804 26.46 -50.99 14.42
N LYS A 805 26.30 -49.82 13.82
CA LYS A 805 26.68 -48.55 14.43
C LYS A 805 25.47 -47.83 14.99
N THR A 806 25.62 -47.31 16.21
CA THR A 806 24.58 -46.50 16.86
C THR A 806 24.52 -45.10 16.26
N GLU A 807 23.31 -44.61 16.06
CA GLU A 807 22.99 -43.30 15.51
C GLU A 807 21.81 -42.67 16.28
N THR A 808 21.76 -41.35 16.32
CA THR A 808 20.67 -40.58 16.94
C THR A 808 20.05 -39.56 15.98
N SER A 809 20.61 -39.41 14.77
CA SER A 809 20.09 -38.51 13.76
C SER A 809 18.70 -38.94 13.26
N SER A 810 17.83 -37.96 13.04
CA SER A 810 16.53 -38.19 12.38
C SER A 810 16.64 -38.39 10.86
N ASN A 811 17.85 -38.28 10.30
CA ASN A 811 18.13 -38.50 8.89
C ASN A 811 19.45 -39.27 8.74
N LEU A 812 19.39 -40.40 8.04
CA LEU A 812 20.52 -41.25 7.70
C LEU A 812 20.93 -40.94 6.25
N ASP A 813 21.86 -40.01 6.10
CA ASP A 813 22.40 -39.62 4.79
C ASP A 813 23.46 -40.63 4.34
N LEU A 814 23.13 -41.40 3.30
CA LEU A 814 24.03 -42.42 2.78
C LEU A 814 25.28 -41.82 2.14
N SER A 815 25.25 -40.58 1.68
CA SER A 815 26.40 -39.89 1.09
C SER A 815 27.44 -39.49 2.14
N GLU A 816 27.00 -39.17 3.36
CA GLU A 816 27.90 -38.94 4.49
C GLU A 816 28.50 -40.24 5.04
N ILE A 817 27.80 -41.36 4.87
CA ILE A 817 28.24 -42.67 5.36
C ILE A 817 29.20 -43.35 4.39
N ILE A 818 28.94 -43.27 3.08
CA ILE A 818 29.70 -43.95 2.02
C ILE A 818 30.66 -42.97 1.33
N LYS A 819 31.73 -42.60 2.06
CA LYS A 819 32.71 -41.62 1.59
C LYS A 819 33.75 -42.19 0.63
N ASN A 820 34.24 -43.40 0.87
CA ASN A 820 35.39 -43.96 0.15
C ASN A 820 35.26 -45.48 -0.04
N ASP A 821 35.12 -45.92 -1.30
CA ASP A 821 34.92 -47.33 -1.64
C ASP A 821 36.14 -48.19 -1.26
N ALA A 822 37.35 -47.64 -1.33
CA ALA A 822 38.58 -48.36 -0.97
C ALA A 822 38.70 -48.58 0.54
N GLU A 823 38.28 -47.61 1.37
CA GLU A 823 38.21 -47.79 2.83
C GLU A 823 37.18 -48.84 3.21
N ILE A 824 36.02 -48.81 2.57
CA ILE A 824 34.96 -49.80 2.79
C ILE A 824 35.45 -51.21 2.42
N ALA A 825 36.07 -51.35 1.25
CA ALA A 825 36.67 -52.62 0.82
C ALA A 825 37.77 -53.08 1.79
N ALA A 826 38.64 -52.18 2.22
CA ALA A 826 39.74 -52.45 3.14
C ALA A 826 39.27 -52.95 4.51
N ALA A 827 38.16 -52.42 5.03
CA ALA A 827 37.53 -52.92 6.25
C ALA A 827 36.96 -54.33 6.06
N ASN A 828 36.47 -54.66 4.86
CA ASN A 828 36.01 -56.01 4.51
C ASN A 828 37.17 -56.95 4.08
N GLY A 829 38.42 -56.58 4.39
CA GLY A 829 39.61 -57.38 4.08
C GLY A 829 39.96 -57.44 2.58
N LYS A 830 39.41 -56.53 1.78
CA LYS A 830 39.63 -56.47 0.32
C LYS A 830 40.52 -55.28 -0.05
N PHE A 831 41.25 -55.41 -1.13
CA PHE A 831 41.91 -54.29 -1.80
C PHE A 831 41.09 -53.95 -3.04
N LEU A 832 40.62 -52.70 -3.14
CA LEU A 832 39.83 -52.20 -4.26
C LEU A 832 40.57 -51.01 -4.89
N LEU A 833 40.84 -51.13 -6.18
CA LEU A 833 41.48 -50.09 -6.98
C LEU A 833 40.55 -49.70 -8.13
N LYS A 834 40.20 -48.41 -8.21
CA LYS A 834 39.47 -47.86 -9.36
C LYS A 834 40.47 -47.50 -10.45
N VAL A 835 40.25 -47.99 -11.66
CA VAL A 835 40.99 -47.56 -12.86
C VAL A 835 40.03 -46.82 -13.76
N THR A 836 40.36 -45.57 -14.09
CA THR A 836 39.50 -44.71 -14.90
C THR A 836 40.30 -44.08 -16.03
N ALA A 837 39.71 -44.10 -17.23
CA ALA A 837 40.19 -43.32 -18.35
C ALA A 837 39.77 -41.84 -18.23
N GLY A 838 38.86 -41.49 -17.31
CA GLY A 838 38.32 -40.13 -17.21
C GLY A 838 37.70 -39.69 -18.53
N ASN A 839 38.02 -38.49 -18.99
CA ASN A 839 37.62 -37.96 -20.28
C ASN A 839 38.59 -38.30 -21.42
N LEU A 840 39.56 -39.18 -21.19
CA LEU A 840 40.63 -39.45 -22.16
C LEU A 840 40.12 -39.93 -23.52
N PHE A 841 39.11 -40.79 -23.56
CA PHE A 841 38.52 -41.21 -24.83
C PHE A 841 37.77 -40.08 -25.57
N GLN A 842 37.41 -39.00 -24.88
CA GLN A 842 36.80 -37.80 -25.48
C GLN A 842 37.88 -36.83 -26.00
N TYR A 843 38.97 -36.65 -25.24
CA TYR A 843 40.07 -35.78 -25.64
C TYR A 843 40.96 -36.38 -26.72
N GLU A 844 41.16 -37.70 -26.69
CA GLU A 844 41.96 -38.45 -27.66
C GLU A 844 41.06 -39.41 -28.46
N PRO A 845 40.33 -38.91 -29.48
CA PRO A 845 39.38 -39.71 -30.26
C PRO A 845 40.06 -40.82 -31.08
N ASN A 846 41.39 -40.84 -31.12
CA ASN A 846 42.18 -41.90 -31.77
C ASN A 846 42.36 -43.14 -30.87
N TYR A 847 42.04 -43.07 -29.58
CA TYR A 847 42.16 -44.21 -28.66
C TYR A 847 40.96 -45.13 -28.79
N VAL A 848 41.22 -46.43 -28.97
CA VAL A 848 40.20 -47.47 -29.12
C VAL A 848 39.99 -48.24 -27.82
N ALA A 849 41.08 -48.56 -27.14
CA ALA A 849 41.06 -49.25 -25.86
C ALA A 849 42.35 -48.97 -25.08
N ILE A 850 42.27 -49.07 -23.75
CA ILE A 850 43.43 -48.96 -22.87
C ILE A 850 43.46 -50.21 -21.99
N ALA A 851 44.50 -51.01 -22.11
CA ALA A 851 44.74 -52.16 -21.25
C ALA A 851 45.70 -51.78 -20.11
N VAL A 852 45.21 -51.82 -18.87
CA VAL A 852 45.99 -51.54 -17.67
C VAL A 852 46.35 -52.85 -16.99
N ASN A 853 47.63 -53.19 -17.00
CA ASN A 853 48.17 -54.32 -16.25
C ASN A 853 48.45 -53.86 -14.83
N ILE A 854 48.01 -54.63 -13.84
CA ILE A 854 48.16 -54.35 -12.41
C ILE A 854 48.82 -55.55 -11.76
N GLU A 855 49.81 -55.30 -10.91
CA GLU A 855 50.47 -56.27 -10.05
C GLU A 855 50.33 -55.84 -8.59
N TYR A 856 49.72 -56.70 -7.77
CA TYR A 856 49.55 -56.50 -6.33
C TYR A 856 49.90 -57.79 -5.58
N GLY A 857 51.04 -57.79 -4.89
CA GLY A 857 51.61 -59.01 -4.31
C GLY A 857 51.94 -60.03 -5.40
N SER A 858 51.39 -61.25 -5.29
CA SER A 858 51.49 -62.30 -6.32
C SER A 858 50.37 -62.25 -7.36
N GLN A 859 49.40 -61.35 -7.21
CA GLN A 859 48.24 -61.26 -8.10
C GLN A 859 48.56 -60.32 -9.26
N ARG A 860 48.22 -60.76 -10.48
CA ARG A 860 48.32 -59.96 -11.71
C ARG A 860 46.98 -59.94 -12.42
N SER A 861 46.57 -58.77 -12.90
CA SER A 861 45.33 -58.60 -13.66
C SER A 861 45.54 -57.64 -14.82
N ARG A 862 44.77 -57.83 -15.89
CA ARG A 862 44.73 -56.93 -17.05
C ARG A 862 43.31 -56.40 -17.20
N LEU A 863 43.12 -55.11 -16.94
CA LEU A 863 41.83 -54.43 -17.10
C LEU A 863 41.79 -53.74 -18.45
N VAL A 864 40.72 -53.91 -19.23
CA VAL A 864 40.56 -53.24 -20.51
C VAL A 864 39.45 -52.19 -20.40
N LEU A 865 39.82 -50.93 -20.64
CA LEU A 865 38.93 -49.78 -20.70
C LEU A 865 38.64 -49.44 -22.16
N ASN A 866 37.43 -49.01 -22.46
CA ASN A 866 37.00 -48.56 -23.79
C ASN A 866 35.97 -47.42 -23.66
N PRO A 867 35.57 -46.73 -24.75
CA PRO A 867 34.62 -45.63 -24.66
C PRO A 867 33.27 -45.97 -24.03
N GLN A 868 32.82 -47.24 -24.11
CA GLN A 868 31.58 -47.71 -23.50
C GLN A 868 31.75 -48.13 -22.02
N GLN A 869 32.99 -48.42 -21.61
CA GLN A 869 33.37 -48.83 -20.26
C GLN A 869 34.69 -48.11 -19.86
N PRO A 870 34.61 -46.78 -19.61
CA PRO A 870 35.79 -45.97 -19.31
C PRO A 870 36.26 -46.11 -17.85
N VAL A 871 35.59 -46.94 -17.05
CA VAL A 871 35.95 -47.23 -15.65
C VAL A 871 35.93 -48.75 -15.45
N GLN A 872 36.96 -49.27 -14.80
CA GLN A 872 37.10 -50.66 -14.38
C GLN A 872 37.60 -50.71 -12.93
N TYR A 873 37.37 -51.83 -12.26
CA TYR A 873 37.81 -52.03 -10.88
C TYR A 873 38.69 -53.28 -10.78
N PHE A 874 39.81 -53.15 -10.09
CA PHE A 874 40.62 -54.29 -9.65
C PHE A 874 40.29 -54.60 -8.21
N VAL A 875 40.00 -55.88 -7.92
CA VAL A 875 39.71 -56.36 -6.57
C VAL A 875 40.63 -57.51 -6.23
N ALA A 876 41.25 -57.45 -5.06
CA ALA A 876 42.13 -58.48 -4.52
C ALA A 876 41.84 -58.74 -3.04
N GLU A 877 42.37 -59.83 -2.50
CA GLU A 877 42.48 -59.96 -1.04
C GLU A 877 43.52 -58.96 -0.53
N ARG A 878 43.22 -58.30 0.60
CA ARG A 878 44.16 -57.35 1.19
C ARG A 878 45.36 -58.09 1.76
N LEU A 879 46.56 -57.66 1.39
CA LEU A 879 47.80 -58.25 1.92
C LEU A 879 47.89 -58.02 3.44
N THR A 880 48.26 -59.07 4.17
CA THR A 880 48.42 -59.05 5.63
C THR A 880 49.87 -58.78 6.08
N THR A 881 50.83 -58.87 5.16
CA THR A 881 52.26 -58.60 5.39
C THR A 881 52.89 -57.95 4.13
N GLY A 882 53.89 -57.07 4.28
CA GLY A 882 54.55 -56.35 3.18
C GLY A 882 54.11 -54.88 3.01
N ALA A 883 54.34 -54.29 1.84
CA ALA A 883 53.95 -52.91 1.51
C ALA A 883 52.42 -52.81 1.27
N ILE A 884 51.67 -52.74 2.37
CA ILE A 884 50.19 -52.70 2.35
C ILE A 884 49.71 -51.53 1.49
N GLY A 885 48.91 -51.84 0.47
CA GLY A 885 48.31 -50.85 -0.43
C GLY A 885 49.22 -50.39 -1.57
N THR A 886 50.47 -50.85 -1.64
CA THR A 886 51.34 -50.57 -2.80
C THR A 886 51.09 -51.60 -3.91
N TYR A 887 50.79 -51.12 -5.11
CA TYR A 887 50.65 -51.93 -6.32
C TYR A 887 51.52 -51.34 -7.43
N LYS A 888 51.77 -52.14 -8.45
CA LYS A 888 52.41 -51.70 -9.69
C LYS A 888 51.41 -51.70 -10.82
N TRP A 889 51.51 -50.74 -11.73
CA TRP A 889 50.69 -50.72 -12.93
C TRP A 889 51.44 -50.26 -14.19
N LEU A 890 50.94 -50.67 -15.34
CA LEU A 890 51.43 -50.30 -16.67
C LEU A 890 50.24 -50.23 -17.63
N ALA A 891 50.08 -49.12 -18.36
CA ALA A 891 49.01 -48.98 -19.34
C ALA A 891 49.51 -49.19 -20.77
N GLN A 892 48.70 -49.84 -21.60
CA GLN A 892 48.90 -50.09 -23.02
C GLN A 892 47.71 -49.52 -23.79
N ILE A 893 47.94 -48.51 -24.61
CA ILE A 893 46.91 -47.78 -25.35
C ILE A 893 46.93 -48.26 -26.80
N LYS A 894 45.78 -48.73 -27.30
CA LYS A 894 45.59 -49.11 -28.70
C LYS A 894 44.94 -47.96 -29.46
N LYS A 895 45.61 -47.48 -30.51
CA LYS A 895 45.10 -46.43 -31.41
C LYS A 895 44.33 -47.00 -32.60
N LYS A 896 43.55 -46.16 -33.28
CA LYS A 896 42.76 -46.52 -34.47
C LYS A 896 43.60 -47.03 -35.65
N ASP A 897 44.85 -46.61 -35.74
CA ASP A 897 45.83 -47.08 -36.74
C ASP A 897 46.51 -48.40 -36.34
N ASN A 898 46.04 -49.05 -35.27
CA ASN A 898 46.62 -50.24 -34.63
C ASN A 898 48.02 -50.02 -34.03
N SER A 899 48.54 -48.79 -33.97
CA SER A 899 49.75 -48.51 -33.20
C SER A 899 49.49 -48.65 -31.71
N MET A 900 50.54 -49.06 -30.99
CA MET A 900 50.53 -49.25 -29.54
C MET A 900 51.38 -48.19 -28.85
N GLU A 901 50.82 -47.62 -27.79
CA GLU A 901 51.50 -46.69 -26.91
C GLU A 901 51.53 -47.24 -25.49
N TYR A 902 52.64 -47.06 -24.78
CA TYR A 902 52.83 -47.54 -23.41
C TYR A 902 52.91 -46.34 -22.48
N HIS A 903 52.36 -46.48 -21.28
CA HIS A 903 52.53 -45.48 -20.23
C HIS A 903 53.01 -46.10 -18.91
N PRO A 904 54.21 -45.71 -18.44
CA PRO A 904 55.14 -44.74 -19.02
C PRO A 904 55.74 -45.22 -20.35
N SER A 905 56.29 -44.28 -21.15
CA SER A 905 56.75 -44.53 -22.53
C SER A 905 57.89 -45.54 -22.66
N ASP A 906 58.59 -45.82 -21.57
CA ASP A 906 59.64 -46.85 -21.46
C ASP A 906 59.09 -48.25 -21.08
N ALA A 907 57.76 -48.40 -21.02
CA ALA A 907 57.05 -49.60 -20.60
C ALA A 907 57.44 -50.09 -19.18
N THR A 908 57.88 -49.17 -18.31
CA THR A 908 58.21 -49.52 -16.92
C THR A 908 56.97 -49.57 -16.02
N TRP A 909 57.06 -50.36 -14.96
CA TRP A 909 55.97 -50.47 -13.98
C TRP A 909 56.00 -49.28 -13.02
N ILE A 910 54.88 -48.54 -12.92
CA ILE A 910 54.70 -47.47 -11.93
C ILE A 910 54.23 -48.07 -10.62
N SER A 911 54.94 -47.78 -9.52
CA SER A 911 54.48 -48.14 -8.18
C SER A 911 53.62 -47.00 -7.61
N SER A 912 52.43 -47.32 -7.09
CA SER A 912 51.53 -46.34 -6.47
C SER A 912 50.84 -46.95 -5.24
N THR A 913 50.37 -46.07 -4.35
CA THR A 913 49.52 -46.38 -3.21
C THR A 913 48.12 -45.79 -3.34
N ASP A 914 47.83 -45.12 -4.46
CA ASP A 914 46.58 -44.40 -4.66
C ASP A 914 45.42 -45.37 -4.92
N ALA A 915 44.27 -45.10 -4.31
CA ALA A 915 43.05 -45.89 -4.50
C ALA A 915 42.43 -45.74 -5.90
N VAL A 916 42.97 -44.82 -6.72
CA VAL A 916 42.52 -44.54 -8.08
C VAL A 916 43.72 -44.40 -9.01
N VAL A 917 43.76 -45.20 -10.08
CA VAL A 917 44.58 -44.89 -11.26
C VAL A 917 43.71 -44.07 -12.20
N ASN A 918 43.93 -42.75 -12.21
CA ASN A 918 43.31 -41.86 -13.19
C ASN A 918 44.27 -41.64 -14.36
N LEU A 919 43.96 -42.28 -15.48
CA LEU A 919 44.80 -42.21 -16.67
C LEU A 919 44.76 -40.83 -17.31
N GLU A 920 43.74 -40.00 -17.07
CA GLU A 920 43.67 -38.62 -17.58
C GLU A 920 44.69 -37.70 -16.88
N SER A 921 44.70 -37.70 -15.55
CA SER A 921 45.61 -36.83 -14.76
C SER A 921 47.08 -37.21 -14.88
N VAL A 922 47.36 -38.44 -15.31
CA VAL A 922 48.72 -38.92 -15.55
C VAL A 922 49.26 -38.40 -16.89
N LEU A 923 48.40 -37.87 -17.78
CA LEU A 923 48.77 -37.33 -19.09
C LEU A 923 49.11 -35.83 -19.08
N ASP A 924 48.70 -35.04 -18.08
CA ASP A 924 49.08 -33.61 -17.99
C ASP A 924 50.59 -33.38 -17.76
N VAL A 925 51.34 -34.46 -17.48
CA VAL A 925 52.82 -34.46 -17.42
C VAL A 925 53.45 -34.68 -18.82
N TRP A 926 52.64 -34.87 -19.86
CA TRP A 926 53.07 -34.97 -21.26
C TRP A 926 53.21 -33.56 -21.84
N GLY A 927 54.45 -33.05 -21.92
CA GLY A 927 54.76 -31.66 -22.26
C GLY A 927 53.93 -31.03 -23.39
N ALA A 928 53.30 -29.90 -23.09
CA ALA A 928 52.68 -29.02 -24.07
C ALA A 928 53.74 -28.39 -25.02
N PRO A 929 53.44 -28.16 -26.31
CA PRO A 929 54.20 -27.20 -27.12
C PRO A 929 53.99 -25.78 -26.58
N PRO A 930 54.98 -24.87 -26.70
CA PRO A 930 54.87 -23.54 -26.15
C PRO A 930 53.77 -22.75 -26.86
N SER A 931 52.91 -22.10 -26.08
CA SER A 931 51.99 -21.09 -26.57
C SER A 931 52.80 -19.93 -27.21
N PRO A 932 52.34 -19.31 -28.32
CA PRO A 932 53.11 -18.26 -28.96
C PRO A 932 53.01 -16.95 -28.15
N GLY A 933 54.12 -16.57 -27.53
CA GLY A 933 54.57 -15.19 -27.37
C GLY A 933 53.89 -14.31 -26.30
N SER A 934 54.62 -14.06 -25.21
CA SER A 934 55.00 -12.70 -24.78
C SER A 934 56.10 -12.79 -23.73
N GLY A 935 57.30 -12.29 -24.03
CA GLY A 935 58.44 -12.34 -23.14
C GLY A 935 58.38 -11.31 -22.01
N SER A 936 59.01 -11.60 -20.87
CA SER A 936 60.28 -10.97 -20.44
C SER A 936 60.54 -11.15 -18.94
N GLY A 937 61.77 -11.59 -18.61
CA GLY A 937 62.50 -11.41 -17.34
C GLY A 937 61.99 -12.20 -16.14
N THR A 938 62.78 -12.79 -15.23
CA THR A 938 64.21 -12.84 -14.85
C THR A 938 64.26 -13.98 -13.82
N GLY A 939 65.14 -14.98 -13.86
CA GLY A 939 66.53 -14.92 -13.35
C GLY A 939 66.74 -15.81 -12.11
N SER A 940 67.84 -16.59 -12.11
CA SER A 940 68.47 -17.41 -11.04
C SER A 940 67.79 -18.76 -10.69
N GLY A 941 68.47 -19.89 -10.48
CA GLY A 941 69.91 -20.22 -10.47
C GLY A 941 70.19 -21.43 -9.53
N SER A 942 71.20 -22.23 -9.87
CA SER A 942 71.79 -23.39 -9.14
C SER A 942 70.95 -24.69 -9.06
N GLY A 943 71.47 -25.92 -9.23
CA GLY A 943 72.82 -26.41 -9.49
C GLY A 943 73.03 -27.78 -8.79
N THR A 944 73.82 -28.66 -9.42
CA THR A 944 74.31 -30.01 -8.99
C THR A 944 73.35 -31.19 -9.21
N GLY A 945 73.73 -32.35 -9.77
CA GLY A 945 75.02 -32.86 -10.25
C GLY A 945 75.17 -34.35 -9.91
N SER A 946 75.59 -35.17 -10.88
CA SER A 946 75.98 -36.60 -10.82
C SER A 946 74.83 -37.64 -10.71
N GLY A 947 74.87 -38.82 -11.34
CA GLY A 947 75.93 -39.50 -12.06
C GLY A 947 75.39 -40.72 -12.84
N SER A 948 76.26 -41.20 -13.72
CA SER A 948 76.12 -42.25 -14.73
C SER A 948 75.72 -43.65 -14.23
N GLY A 949 74.97 -44.39 -15.06
CA GLY A 949 74.83 -45.84 -14.95
C GLY A 949 74.23 -46.45 -16.22
N THR A 950 75.10 -46.94 -17.10
CA THR A 950 74.76 -47.75 -18.29
C THR A 950 74.30 -49.15 -17.90
N GLY A 951 73.25 -49.68 -18.53
CA GLY A 951 72.83 -51.07 -18.31
C GLY A 951 71.71 -51.54 -19.24
N THR A 952 72.13 -52.00 -20.43
CA THR A 952 71.59 -53.12 -21.22
C THR A 952 70.09 -53.42 -21.20
N THR A 953 69.50 -53.24 -22.38
CA THR A 953 68.24 -53.81 -22.85
C THR A 953 68.32 -55.34 -23.01
N SER A 954 67.30 -56.05 -22.52
CA SER A 954 66.99 -57.41 -22.93
C SER A 954 65.48 -57.51 -23.15
N GLY A 955 65.11 -57.90 -24.37
CA GLY A 955 63.74 -57.84 -24.89
C GLY A 955 62.76 -58.80 -24.22
N LEU A 956 61.48 -58.44 -24.36
CA LEU A 956 60.34 -59.32 -24.15
C LEU A 956 59.55 -59.38 -25.45
N SER A 957 59.41 -60.62 -25.90
CA SER A 957 58.76 -61.06 -27.13
C SER A 957 57.25 -60.81 -27.13
N ASP A 958 56.76 -60.68 -28.36
CA ASP A 958 55.37 -60.52 -28.78
C ASP A 958 54.39 -61.46 -28.07
N PHE A 959 53.23 -60.90 -27.70
CA PHE A 959 52.00 -61.64 -27.49
C PHE A 959 50.90 -60.99 -28.32
N ASP A 960 50.34 -61.80 -29.21
CA ASP A 960 49.25 -61.47 -30.14
C ASP A 960 47.99 -60.95 -29.44
N PHE A 961 47.28 -60.08 -30.18
CA PHE A 961 46.10 -59.32 -29.78
C PHE A 961 44.78 -60.08 -29.84
#